data_AF-A0A2T1E098-F1
#
_entry.id   AF-A0A2T1E098-F1
#
_cell.length_a   1.000
_cell.length_b   1.000
_cell.length_c   1.000
_cell.angle_alpha   90.00
_cell.angle_beta   90.00
_cell.angle_gamma   90.00
#
_symmetry.space_group_name_H-M   'P 1'
#
loop_
_entity.id
_entity.type
_entity.pdbx_description
1 polymer ?
#
loop_
_entity_poly.entity_id
_entity_poly.type
_entity_poly.pdbx_seq_one_letter_code
_entity_poly.pdbx_strand_id
1 'polypeptide(L)'
;MWLVTHPELPTVARLDPSGAPLCTINTGGNLAPLCVLDLQSQQTKPGVNHYALPNSQTIAAPPAIGNTLTLDVSTFVQVDAIQHNGRLFTPAANPHSPRAGEFVYSSHSAVLTLDPAYPLVAGLPLTILGSQGYTSQEVAISAGERGPIPSDYVDPTLFEAFFGLPVTGEITLSMSAENHPSGSFKLIATRETIADVRSRFQKGTEITLAGVGYSVTHYKDKLKNSAYAPGLEYEVHVSLGGKWERKRYRRKVFYYPAARKYLIGHDAPFQDPECGLNASGVPFSITTSNRTTVQALAAQNGVPFVGAIPTIGTSQADLAHYAISGLVPPSAAYEAIKATIDQAQQVRGVRSPVLNAWELSIPTNTAITATTDWETNARDRLRQNGCFIDFNSATAVQARDLYAVAAWSYSVVEIDVSVKGDTEFSADHFGYGMEYAASRLEGTFVESNAYQIIEETQGSPQNPPAPRWIYSPPNRRTLYSGNISADQCPSDIQTIKSMSLNYVASGRTTQLIKVEKEGNFEVLREVHTYGLEYLSTDVLDAKKNVNAQAVGFWKLVKTETTEPTIDAATNYLTGSRTIGKDRRQFRTESDQLELLDYRRTDPEWDLYQFRDFPILQLEAKVLQQFAAYYADAAKEVPPLDQRKLCRPDGTSSVQYVPDPNYTYPMFEVASRSYKNTFLKHADPNSLPAKPLPDLIQDEEQDVYRTIDILTTDTTSNSTDDQSNEGFIEYTSTGSAQGKQFSEATLTRVFADNEGRPGAATRRPNQFKKVQPDEGQTSGVSLNNAYNGGVTFEYILCTPGHSPDEPPGEPASYPRTQYLSQALLGARTELKYRDITESVDLAYAIPFNAQVRPLDKMTVKAEIDTYAVRVTVISQKVVIQGQLNGYPLCVAPDGTQITAGIDRELPFTVTKRRLPLPTPAPKPPTRPPGVGATFGLTVGDLGFDTVPSRFNF
;
A
#
# COMPACT_ATOMS: atom_id res chain seq x y z
N MET A 1 -15.84 -34.97 36.96
CA MET A 1 -16.09 -36.12 37.85
C MET A 1 -16.57 -35.59 39.19
N TRP A 2 -17.87 -35.41 39.37
CA TRP A 2 -18.52 -35.00 40.63
C TRP A 2 -19.81 -35.84 40.73
N LEU A 3 -20.03 -36.50 41.87
CA LEU A 3 -21.24 -37.30 42.11
C LEU A 3 -22.33 -36.43 42.74
N VAL A 4 -23.56 -36.55 42.23
CA VAL A 4 -24.77 -36.03 42.89
C VAL A 4 -25.61 -37.22 43.35
N THR A 5 -25.84 -37.31 44.65
CA THR A 5 -26.74 -38.29 45.28
C THR A 5 -28.17 -37.77 45.27
N HIS A 6 -29.07 -38.37 44.49
CA HIS A 6 -30.51 -38.06 44.52
C HIS A 6 -31.29 -39.23 45.15
N PRO A 7 -32.21 -39.00 46.12
CA PRO A 7 -32.78 -40.06 46.96
C PRO A 7 -33.83 -41.00 46.32
N GLU A 8 -34.01 -40.99 45.00
CA GLU A 8 -35.08 -41.77 44.31
C GLU A 8 -34.56 -42.81 43.30
N LEU A 9 -33.27 -43.17 43.34
CA LEU A 9 -32.75 -44.25 42.48
C LEU A 9 -33.05 -45.64 43.09
N PRO A 10 -33.66 -46.58 42.33
CA PRO A 10 -33.91 -47.94 42.81
C PRO A 10 -32.61 -48.73 42.98
N THR A 11 -32.51 -49.49 44.07
CA THR A 11 -31.25 -50.05 44.59
C THR A 11 -30.71 -51.27 43.82
N VAL A 12 -31.36 -51.71 42.73
CA VAL A 12 -30.95 -52.87 41.93
C VAL A 12 -31.17 -52.60 40.45
N ALA A 13 -30.08 -52.53 39.67
CA ALA A 13 -30.14 -52.45 38.22
C ALA A 13 -30.58 -53.80 37.62
N ARG A 14 -31.51 -53.79 36.66
CA ARG A 14 -31.73 -54.93 35.77
C ARG A 14 -30.76 -54.83 34.60
N LEU A 15 -30.03 -55.91 34.36
CA LEU A 15 -29.26 -56.10 33.14
C LEU A 15 -30.18 -56.64 32.04
N ASP A 16 -29.92 -56.25 30.79
CA ASP A 16 -30.55 -56.85 29.62
C ASP A 16 -29.85 -58.18 29.22
N PRO A 17 -30.34 -58.91 28.20
CA PRO A 17 -29.72 -60.16 27.75
C PRO A 17 -28.28 -60.04 27.22
N SER A 18 -27.78 -58.83 26.96
CA SER A 18 -26.39 -58.57 26.57
C SER A 18 -25.47 -58.24 27.76
N GLY A 19 -26.03 -58.10 28.97
CA GLY A 19 -25.29 -57.75 30.18
C GLY A 19 -25.13 -56.25 30.41
N ALA A 20 -25.82 -55.40 29.65
CA ALA A 20 -25.77 -53.94 29.81
C ALA A 20 -26.74 -53.45 30.93
N PRO A 21 -26.32 -52.53 31.81
CA PRO A 21 -27.20 -51.96 32.83
C PRO A 21 -28.18 -50.97 32.21
N LEU A 22 -29.48 -51.28 32.33
CA LEU A 22 -30.55 -50.50 31.71
C LEU A 22 -31.25 -49.65 32.78
N CYS A 23 -31.12 -48.32 32.67
CA CYS A 23 -31.73 -47.36 33.58
C CYS A 23 -32.69 -46.45 32.80
N THR A 24 -34.00 -46.61 33.00
CA THR A 24 -35.03 -45.84 32.32
C THR A 24 -35.64 -44.81 33.28
N ILE A 25 -35.36 -43.53 33.05
CA ILE A 25 -36.05 -42.45 33.77
C ILE A 25 -37.37 -42.18 33.05
N ASN A 26 -38.48 -42.58 33.66
CA ASN A 26 -39.80 -42.43 33.07
C ASN A 26 -40.38 -41.03 33.35
N THR A 27 -40.00 -40.05 32.52
CA THR A 27 -40.62 -38.71 32.54
C THR A 27 -42.02 -38.81 31.93
N GLY A 28 -43.05 -38.86 32.78
CA GLY A 28 -44.43 -39.13 32.36
C GLY A 28 -44.95 -38.13 31.31
N GLY A 29 -45.02 -38.58 30.05
CA GLY A 29 -45.51 -37.82 28.91
C GLY A 29 -45.25 -38.55 27.59
N ASN A 30 -46.12 -38.36 26.58
CA ASN A 30 -46.05 -39.06 25.29
C ASN A 30 -44.95 -38.50 24.36
N LEU A 31 -43.69 -38.62 24.75
CA LEU A 31 -42.53 -38.34 23.90
C LEU A 31 -41.65 -39.60 23.81
N ALA A 32 -41.29 -39.99 22.59
CA ALA A 32 -40.35 -41.09 22.38
C ALA A 32 -38.95 -40.70 22.91
N PRO A 33 -38.16 -41.64 23.46
CA PRO A 33 -36.85 -41.34 24.00
C PRO A 33 -35.89 -40.85 22.90
N LEU A 34 -35.43 -39.61 23.03
CA LEU A 34 -34.60 -38.90 22.04
C LEU A 34 -33.09 -39.21 22.13
N CYS A 35 -32.70 -40.29 22.81
CA CYS A 35 -31.29 -40.68 22.96
C CYS A 35 -31.13 -42.20 23.00
N VAL A 36 -30.21 -42.72 22.18
CA VAL A 36 -29.53 -44.00 22.41
C VAL A 36 -28.07 -43.67 22.69
N LEU A 37 -27.57 -44.08 23.85
CA LEU A 37 -26.24 -43.71 24.35
C LEU A 37 -25.26 -44.85 24.03
N ASP A 38 -24.49 -44.70 22.95
CA ASP A 38 -23.40 -45.63 22.62
C ASP A 38 -22.18 -45.34 23.51
N LEU A 39 -21.93 -46.26 24.45
CA LEU A 39 -20.83 -46.15 25.41
C LEU A 39 -19.46 -46.56 24.86
N GLN A 40 -19.34 -47.04 23.61
CA GLN A 40 -18.05 -47.48 23.06
C GLN A 40 -17.28 -46.39 22.27
N SER A 41 -17.96 -45.40 21.69
CA SER A 41 -17.33 -44.49 20.71
C SER A 41 -16.82 -43.15 21.25
N GLN A 42 -17.25 -42.72 22.45
CA GLN A 42 -16.94 -41.39 23.06
C GLN A 42 -17.11 -40.16 22.13
N GLN A 43 -17.87 -40.28 21.03
CA GLN A 43 -18.19 -39.15 20.14
C GLN A 43 -19.68 -38.85 20.17
N THR A 44 -20.04 -37.68 20.71
CA THR A 44 -21.34 -37.06 20.45
C THR A 44 -21.37 -36.57 19.01
N LYS A 45 -22.23 -37.16 18.16
CA LYS A 45 -22.63 -36.48 16.92
C LYS A 45 -23.37 -35.17 17.26
N PRO A 46 -23.18 -34.08 16.51
CA PRO A 46 -23.86 -32.82 16.79
C PRO A 46 -25.36 -32.98 16.56
N GLY A 47 -26.14 -32.83 17.63
CA GLY A 47 -27.60 -32.85 17.61
C GLY A 47 -28.14 -32.06 18.79
N VAL A 48 -28.84 -30.96 18.47
CA VAL A 48 -29.62 -30.08 19.36
C VAL A 48 -28.86 -29.49 20.56
N ASN A 49 -28.67 -28.17 20.55
CA ASN A 49 -28.11 -27.42 21.69
C ASN A 49 -29.06 -27.52 22.91
N HIS A 50 -28.54 -28.02 24.03
CA HIS A 50 -29.33 -28.41 25.20
C HIS A 50 -29.47 -27.31 26.29
N TYR A 51 -29.46 -26.01 25.95
CA TYR A 51 -29.40 -24.91 26.95
C TYR A 51 -30.44 -23.79 26.79
N ALA A 52 -31.63 -24.16 26.33
CA ALA A 52 -32.92 -23.57 26.71
C ALA A 52 -33.99 -24.63 26.40
N LEU A 53 -35.20 -24.53 26.94
CA LEU A 53 -36.34 -25.22 26.31
C LEU A 53 -36.56 -24.52 24.95
N PRO A 54 -36.36 -25.19 23.80
CA PRO A 54 -36.56 -24.55 22.51
C PRO A 54 -38.03 -24.12 22.40
N ASN A 55 -38.28 -22.85 22.09
CA ASN A 55 -39.64 -22.38 21.90
C ASN A 55 -40.22 -23.11 20.70
N SER A 56 -41.31 -23.84 20.92
CA SER A 56 -41.98 -24.61 19.89
C SER A 56 -43.20 -23.84 19.39
N GLN A 57 -43.22 -23.52 18.10
CA GLN A 57 -44.40 -22.94 17.46
C GLN A 57 -45.00 -23.96 16.50
N THR A 58 -46.25 -24.32 16.76
CA THR A 58 -47.00 -25.26 15.95
C THR A 58 -47.85 -24.49 14.93
N ILE A 59 -47.55 -24.63 13.65
CA ILE A 59 -48.30 -24.04 12.54
C ILE A 59 -49.05 -25.16 11.80
N ALA A 60 -50.30 -24.93 11.41
CA ALA A 60 -51.01 -25.86 10.54
C ALA A 60 -50.30 -25.90 9.17
N ALA A 61 -49.86 -27.08 8.71
CA ALA A 61 -49.18 -27.17 7.42
C ALA A 61 -50.13 -26.72 6.30
N PRO A 62 -49.76 -25.70 5.49
CA PRO A 62 -50.54 -25.33 4.33
C PRO A 62 -50.73 -26.52 3.39
N PRO A 63 -51.85 -26.61 2.65
CA PRO A 63 -52.02 -27.63 1.62
C PRO A 63 -50.98 -27.40 0.52
N ALA A 64 -49.84 -28.08 0.63
CA ALA A 64 -48.68 -27.87 -0.23
C ALA A 64 -48.93 -28.44 -1.63
N ILE A 65 -49.12 -27.55 -2.61
CA ILE A 65 -49.15 -27.88 -4.03
C ILE A 65 -47.79 -27.50 -4.64
N GLY A 66 -46.74 -28.28 -4.31
CA GLY A 66 -45.39 -28.07 -4.82
C GLY A 66 -44.28 -28.72 -3.98
N ASN A 67 -43.06 -28.72 -4.52
CA ASN A 67 -41.86 -29.30 -3.90
C ASN A 67 -41.18 -28.37 -2.88
N THR A 68 -41.76 -27.21 -2.56
CA THR A 68 -41.13 -26.23 -1.67
C THR A 68 -42.20 -25.52 -0.88
N LEU A 69 -42.05 -25.46 0.44
CA LEU A 69 -42.96 -24.74 1.32
C LEU A 69 -42.26 -23.52 1.90
N THR A 70 -42.84 -22.35 1.68
CA THR A 70 -42.37 -21.08 2.26
C THR A 70 -43.31 -20.67 3.40
N LEU A 71 -42.75 -20.38 4.57
CA LEU A 71 -43.45 -19.93 5.77
C LEU A 71 -42.88 -18.60 6.26
N ASP A 72 -43.76 -17.70 6.70
CA ASP A 72 -43.38 -16.58 7.56
C ASP A 72 -43.24 -17.10 9.00
N VAL A 73 -42.08 -16.90 9.59
CA VAL A 73 -41.73 -17.32 10.96
C VAL A 73 -41.12 -16.15 11.73
N SER A 74 -41.69 -14.95 11.56
CA SER A 74 -41.27 -13.66 12.16
C SER A 74 -41.14 -13.61 13.69
N THR A 75 -41.62 -14.62 14.40
CA THR A 75 -41.38 -14.86 15.83
C THR A 75 -40.01 -15.48 16.13
N PHE A 76 -39.31 -16.04 15.15
CA PHE A 76 -37.99 -16.68 15.32
C PHE A 76 -36.86 -15.74 14.90
N VAL A 77 -35.74 -15.83 15.63
CA VAL A 77 -34.43 -15.25 15.26
C VAL A 77 -33.49 -16.31 14.72
N GLN A 78 -33.66 -17.56 15.17
CA GLN A 78 -33.02 -18.74 14.61
C GLN A 78 -33.96 -19.94 14.72
N VAL A 79 -33.98 -20.76 13.68
CA VAL A 79 -34.71 -22.04 13.65
C VAL A 79 -33.69 -23.17 13.65
N ASP A 80 -33.74 -24.01 14.68
CA ASP A 80 -32.80 -25.11 14.90
C ASP A 80 -33.27 -26.41 14.26
N ALA A 81 -34.58 -26.65 14.24
CA ALA A 81 -35.18 -27.81 13.61
C ALA A 81 -36.66 -27.57 13.29
N ILE A 82 -37.23 -28.43 12.44
CA ILE A 82 -38.68 -28.48 12.21
C ILE A 82 -39.13 -29.93 12.34
N GLN A 83 -40.27 -30.16 13.00
CA GLN A 83 -40.86 -31.48 13.12
C GLN A 83 -42.22 -31.54 12.41
N HIS A 84 -42.42 -32.55 11.55
CA HIS A 84 -43.70 -32.84 10.92
C HIS A 84 -43.94 -34.35 10.88
N ASN A 85 -45.10 -34.79 11.39
CA ASN A 85 -45.48 -36.20 11.43
C ASN A 85 -44.36 -37.13 11.98
N GLY A 86 -43.73 -36.71 13.09
CA GLY A 86 -42.63 -37.43 13.73
C GLY A 86 -41.26 -37.35 13.04
N ARG A 87 -41.16 -36.75 11.84
CA ARG A 87 -39.89 -36.55 11.11
C ARG A 87 -39.28 -35.20 11.44
N LEU A 88 -37.95 -35.15 11.54
CA LEU A 88 -37.17 -33.95 11.81
C LEU A 88 -36.52 -33.44 10.51
N PHE A 89 -36.57 -32.13 10.28
CA PHE A 89 -35.84 -31.41 9.25
C PHE A 89 -34.76 -30.54 9.91
N THR A 90 -33.59 -30.45 9.30
CA THR A 90 -32.42 -29.74 9.85
C THR A 90 -32.03 -28.54 8.97
N PRO A 91 -31.28 -27.53 9.50
CA PRO A 91 -30.79 -26.43 8.69
C PRO A 91 -29.93 -26.94 7.53
N ALA A 92 -30.10 -26.33 6.35
CA ALA A 92 -29.36 -26.71 5.16
C ALA A 92 -27.87 -26.41 5.30
N ALA A 93 -27.02 -27.42 5.05
CA ALA A 93 -25.57 -27.23 5.06
C ALA A 93 -25.09 -26.27 3.94
N ASN A 94 -25.92 -26.05 2.91
CA ASN A 94 -25.75 -25.01 1.90
C ASN A 94 -27.09 -24.29 1.64
N PRO A 95 -27.28 -23.03 2.10
CA PRO A 95 -28.50 -22.26 1.92
C PRO A 95 -28.95 -22.05 0.47
N HIS A 96 -28.05 -22.17 -0.51
CA HIS A 96 -28.36 -21.99 -1.94
C HIS A 96 -28.71 -23.29 -2.66
N SER A 97 -28.59 -24.44 -1.98
CA SER A 97 -28.87 -25.76 -2.53
C SER A 97 -29.28 -26.71 -1.39
N PRO A 98 -30.43 -26.44 -0.74
CA PRO A 98 -30.93 -27.29 0.33
C PRO A 98 -31.17 -28.70 -0.21
N ARG A 99 -30.87 -29.71 0.59
CA ARG A 99 -31.17 -31.10 0.27
C ARG A 99 -32.56 -31.48 0.74
N ALA A 100 -33.10 -32.51 0.11
CA ALA A 100 -34.33 -33.17 0.55
C ALA A 100 -34.27 -33.51 2.05
N GLY A 101 -35.11 -32.85 2.87
CA GLY A 101 -35.10 -33.00 4.33
C GLY A 101 -34.40 -31.86 5.10
N GLU A 102 -33.85 -30.88 4.39
CA GLU A 102 -33.27 -29.67 4.97
C GLU A 102 -34.21 -28.46 4.82
N PHE A 103 -33.93 -27.38 5.56
CA PHE A 103 -34.59 -26.09 5.39
C PHE A 103 -33.59 -24.93 5.35
N VAL A 104 -33.97 -23.84 4.68
CA VAL A 104 -33.26 -22.57 4.67
C VAL A 104 -34.09 -21.57 5.45
N TYR A 105 -33.49 -20.86 6.40
CA TYR A 105 -34.14 -19.80 7.15
C TYR A 105 -33.33 -18.50 7.03
N SER A 106 -34.04 -17.40 6.78
CA SER A 106 -33.48 -16.05 6.63
C SER A 106 -33.99 -15.15 7.75
N SER A 107 -33.12 -14.82 8.71
CA SER A 107 -33.45 -13.92 9.82
C SER A 107 -33.78 -12.50 9.38
N HIS A 108 -33.21 -12.03 8.28
CA HIS A 108 -33.49 -10.70 7.72
C HIS A 108 -34.89 -10.56 7.13
N SER A 109 -35.45 -11.65 6.58
CA SER A 109 -36.76 -11.62 5.93
C SER A 109 -37.83 -12.38 6.71
N ALA A 110 -37.48 -13.00 7.85
CA ALA A 110 -38.34 -13.92 8.60
C ALA A 110 -38.89 -15.10 7.78
N VAL A 111 -38.28 -15.42 6.63
CA VAL A 111 -38.77 -16.46 5.71
C VAL A 111 -38.04 -17.77 5.98
N LEU A 112 -38.82 -18.83 6.15
CA LEU A 112 -38.36 -20.21 6.17
C LEU A 112 -38.82 -20.93 4.91
N THR A 113 -37.87 -21.54 4.20
CA THR A 113 -38.08 -22.31 2.97
C THR A 113 -37.68 -23.77 3.23
N LEU A 114 -38.66 -24.66 3.25
CA LEU A 114 -38.50 -26.10 3.43
C LEU A 114 -38.45 -26.79 2.05
N ASP A 115 -37.46 -27.67 1.81
CA ASP A 115 -37.46 -28.62 0.69
C ASP A 115 -37.79 -30.03 1.23
N PRO A 116 -39.09 -30.38 1.30
CA PRO A 116 -39.49 -31.63 1.90
C PRO A 116 -39.21 -32.81 0.98
N ALA A 117 -38.32 -33.71 1.42
CA ALA A 117 -38.03 -35.00 0.77
C ALA A 117 -39.25 -35.88 0.45
N TYR A 118 -40.40 -35.58 1.05
CA TYR A 118 -41.66 -36.31 0.96
C TYR A 118 -42.82 -35.31 1.03
N PRO A 119 -43.94 -35.54 0.32
CA PRO A 119 -45.10 -34.64 0.40
C PRO A 119 -45.56 -34.46 1.86
N LEU A 120 -45.73 -33.21 2.27
CA LEU A 120 -46.28 -32.86 3.57
C LEU A 120 -47.74 -33.31 3.65
N VAL A 121 -48.12 -33.91 4.78
CA VAL A 121 -49.47 -34.43 4.97
C VAL A 121 -50.37 -33.26 5.37
N ALA A 122 -51.25 -32.85 4.45
CA ALA A 122 -52.19 -31.76 4.68
C ALA A 122 -53.02 -32.00 5.96
N GLY A 123 -53.14 -30.97 6.79
CA GLY A 123 -53.84 -31.03 8.07
C GLY A 123 -53.03 -31.55 9.26
N LEU A 124 -51.81 -32.09 9.06
CA LEU A 124 -50.88 -32.35 10.17
C LEU A 124 -50.05 -31.09 10.49
N PRO A 125 -49.75 -30.80 11.77
CA PRO A 125 -48.97 -29.64 12.15
C PRO A 125 -47.50 -29.73 11.72
N LEU A 126 -46.89 -28.57 11.49
CA LEU A 126 -45.45 -28.33 11.48
C LEU A 126 -45.07 -27.67 12.81
N THR A 127 -44.23 -28.33 13.60
CA THR A 127 -43.70 -27.78 14.85
C THR A 127 -42.30 -27.24 14.58
N ILE A 128 -42.16 -25.91 14.56
CA ILE A 128 -40.88 -25.22 14.42
C ILE A 128 -40.22 -25.16 15.79
N LEU A 129 -38.96 -25.59 15.87
CA LEU A 129 -38.12 -25.57 17.07
C LEU A 129 -36.97 -24.59 16.84
N GLY A 130 -36.81 -23.62 17.72
CA GLY A 130 -35.74 -22.65 17.61
C GLY A 130 -35.71 -21.64 18.75
N SER A 131 -34.76 -20.73 18.70
CA SER A 131 -34.81 -19.51 19.50
C SER A 131 -35.80 -18.55 18.87
N GLN A 132 -36.93 -18.35 19.57
CA GLN A 132 -37.76 -17.22 19.25
C GLN A 132 -36.94 -15.95 19.44
N GLY A 133 -37.03 -15.07 18.45
CA GLY A 133 -36.60 -13.71 18.66
C GLY A 133 -37.51 -13.16 19.72
N TYR A 134 -36.93 -12.72 20.83
CA TYR A 134 -37.60 -11.68 21.58
C TYR A 134 -37.70 -10.50 20.59
N THR A 135 -38.88 -10.33 20.01
CA THR A 135 -39.23 -9.03 19.42
C THR A 135 -38.94 -8.00 20.50
N SER A 136 -38.57 -6.79 20.10
CA SER A 136 -38.14 -5.72 20.99
C SER A 136 -39.22 -5.23 22.00
N GLN A 137 -40.34 -5.94 22.11
CA GLN A 137 -41.41 -5.76 23.07
C GLN A 137 -41.52 -6.84 24.16
N GLU A 138 -40.83 -8.00 24.05
CA GLU A 138 -41.07 -9.15 24.95
C GLU A 138 -39.86 -9.68 25.75
N VAL A 139 -38.70 -9.00 25.78
CA VAL A 139 -37.72 -9.18 26.88
C VAL A 139 -38.23 -8.49 28.16
N ALA A 140 -39.38 -8.94 28.67
CA ALA A 140 -40.03 -8.41 29.85
C ALA A 140 -40.65 -9.54 30.69
N ILE A 141 -39.81 -10.44 31.19
CA ILE A 141 -40.24 -11.51 32.09
C ILE A 141 -40.04 -11.09 33.55
N SER A 142 -41.13 -11.16 34.31
CA SER A 142 -41.24 -11.16 35.80
C SER A 142 -41.36 -9.84 36.59
N ALA A 143 -41.41 -8.66 35.99
CA ALA A 143 -41.52 -7.39 36.75
C ALA A 143 -42.47 -6.30 36.19
N GLY A 144 -43.66 -6.69 35.68
CA GLY A 144 -44.88 -5.84 35.67
C GLY A 144 -44.94 -4.56 34.81
N GLU A 145 -43.82 -3.93 34.45
CA GLU A 145 -43.78 -2.62 33.80
C GLU A 145 -43.09 -2.69 32.43
N ARG A 146 -43.79 -2.25 31.38
CA ARG A 146 -43.26 -2.14 30.02
C ARG A 146 -42.36 -0.92 29.89
N GLY A 147 -41.11 -1.04 30.36
CA GLY A 147 -40.07 -0.08 30.01
C GLY A 147 -39.67 -0.18 28.53
N PRO A 148 -39.26 0.92 27.87
CA PRO A 148 -38.54 0.82 26.60
C PRO A 148 -37.23 0.04 26.79
N ILE A 149 -36.73 -0.61 25.73
CA ILE A 149 -35.40 -1.23 25.77
C ILE A 149 -34.37 -0.16 26.18
N PRO A 150 -33.49 -0.45 27.15
CA PRO A 150 -32.40 0.45 27.52
C PRO A 150 -31.58 0.86 26.29
N SER A 151 -31.35 2.17 26.10
CA SER A 151 -30.68 2.73 24.92
C SER A 151 -29.21 2.31 24.77
N ASP A 152 -28.66 1.69 25.80
CA ASP A 152 -27.33 1.11 25.91
C ASP A 152 -27.28 -0.41 25.62
N TYR A 153 -28.40 -1.06 25.27
CA TYR A 153 -28.40 -2.49 24.92
C TYR A 153 -27.53 -2.79 23.69
N VAL A 154 -26.68 -3.83 23.81
CA VAL A 154 -25.80 -4.32 22.73
C VAL A 154 -26.13 -5.77 22.44
N ASP A 155 -26.37 -6.10 21.16
CA ASP A 155 -26.55 -7.49 20.73
C ASP A 155 -25.27 -8.31 21.01
N PRO A 156 -25.34 -9.35 21.86
CA PRO A 156 -24.16 -10.10 22.26
C PRO A 156 -23.54 -10.95 21.14
N THR A 157 -24.28 -11.23 20.05
CA THR A 157 -23.74 -11.96 18.88
C THR A 157 -22.68 -11.15 18.13
N LEU A 158 -22.71 -9.81 18.25
CA LEU A 158 -21.67 -8.93 17.69
C LEU A 158 -20.29 -9.12 18.36
N PHE A 159 -20.25 -9.83 19.49
CA PHE A 159 -19.10 -10.04 20.35
C PHE A 159 -18.81 -11.54 20.59
N GLU A 160 -19.13 -12.40 19.63
CA GLU A 160 -18.87 -13.87 19.63
C GLU A 160 -17.44 -14.26 20.02
N ALA A 161 -16.43 -13.41 19.79
CA ALA A 161 -15.06 -13.64 20.24
C ALA A 161 -14.96 -13.87 21.77
N PHE A 162 -15.92 -13.41 22.56
CA PHE A 162 -16.00 -13.57 24.02
C PHE A 162 -16.96 -14.70 24.46
N PHE A 163 -17.56 -15.45 23.53
CA PHE A 163 -18.45 -16.57 23.86
C PHE A 163 -17.73 -17.63 24.69
N GLY A 164 -18.33 -18.00 25.83
CA GLY A 164 -17.77 -18.96 26.79
C GLY A 164 -16.60 -18.44 27.65
N LEU A 165 -16.22 -17.16 27.54
CA LEU A 165 -15.21 -16.54 28.41
C LEU A 165 -15.88 -15.69 29.51
N PRO A 166 -15.97 -16.15 30.77
CA PRO A 166 -16.51 -15.36 31.88
C PRO A 166 -15.49 -14.29 32.30
N VAL A 167 -15.53 -13.18 31.55
CA VAL A 167 -14.74 -11.97 31.76
C VAL A 167 -15.67 -10.78 31.93
N THR A 168 -15.19 -9.75 32.61
CA THR A 168 -15.80 -8.41 32.61
C THR A 168 -14.78 -7.41 32.07
N GLY A 169 -15.20 -6.24 31.58
CA GLY A 169 -14.24 -5.28 31.04
C GLY A 169 -14.81 -4.26 30.08
N GLU A 170 -13.93 -3.56 29.39
CA GLU A 170 -14.26 -2.54 28.39
C GLU A 170 -13.63 -2.89 27.04
N ILE A 171 -14.40 -2.72 25.97
CA ILE A 171 -13.97 -2.80 24.57
C ILE A 171 -14.12 -1.40 23.98
N THR A 172 -13.07 -0.91 23.33
CA THR A 172 -13.09 0.33 22.55
C THR A 172 -12.77 -0.01 21.11
N LEU A 173 -13.70 0.26 20.19
CA LEU A 173 -13.53 0.09 18.75
C LEU A 173 -13.51 1.47 18.08
N SER A 174 -12.62 1.66 17.11
CA SER A 174 -12.50 2.91 16.35
C SER A 174 -12.33 2.63 14.85
N MET A 175 -13.11 3.31 14.04
CA MET A 175 -13.08 3.26 12.58
C MET A 175 -12.99 4.68 12.02
N SER A 176 -12.17 4.92 11.00
CA SER A 176 -12.17 6.19 10.27
C SER A 176 -12.09 5.99 8.76
N ALA A 177 -12.48 7.02 8.00
CA ALA A 177 -12.46 6.98 6.54
C ALA A 177 -11.04 6.70 5.99
N GLU A 178 -10.96 5.87 4.95
CA GLU A 178 -9.74 5.39 4.28
C GLU A 178 -8.64 4.75 5.17
N ASN A 179 -8.85 4.56 6.48
CA ASN A 179 -7.87 3.97 7.40
C ASN A 179 -8.29 2.56 7.87
N HIS A 180 -7.31 1.79 8.34
CA HIS A 180 -7.58 0.48 8.95
C HIS A 180 -8.34 0.66 10.28
N PRO A 181 -9.33 -0.19 10.58
CA PRO A 181 -10.03 -0.15 11.86
C PRO A 181 -9.07 -0.51 12.99
N SER A 182 -9.20 0.15 14.13
CA SER A 182 -8.38 -0.06 15.32
C SER A 182 -9.25 -0.34 16.53
N GLY A 183 -8.66 -0.89 17.58
CA GLY A 183 -9.39 -1.09 18.82
C GLY A 183 -8.50 -1.56 19.96
N SER A 184 -9.10 -1.69 21.12
CA SER A 184 -8.49 -2.37 22.26
C SER A 184 -9.57 -2.91 23.18
N PHE A 185 -9.20 -3.86 24.04
CA PHE A 185 -10.04 -4.21 25.16
C PHE A 185 -9.23 -4.47 26.42
N LYS A 186 -9.82 -4.08 27.56
CA LYS A 186 -9.30 -4.24 28.91
C LYS A 186 -10.26 -5.15 29.66
N LEU A 187 -9.83 -6.39 29.92
CA LEU A 187 -10.62 -7.42 30.58
C LEU A 187 -10.12 -7.68 32.00
N ILE A 188 -11.01 -8.22 32.82
CA ILE A 188 -10.75 -8.87 34.09
C ILE A 188 -11.08 -10.34 33.89
N ALA A 189 -10.07 -11.20 34.00
CA ALA A 189 -10.19 -12.66 33.92
C ALA A 189 -9.83 -13.28 35.27
N THR A 190 -10.42 -14.43 35.61
CA THR A 190 -10.02 -15.17 36.82
C THR A 190 -8.81 -16.04 36.52
N ARG A 191 -8.16 -16.56 37.56
CA ARG A 191 -7.07 -17.54 37.41
C ARG A 191 -7.48 -18.80 36.63
N GLU A 192 -8.77 -19.16 36.65
CA GLU A 192 -9.28 -20.32 35.93
C GLU A 192 -9.43 -20.04 34.43
N THR A 193 -9.78 -18.80 34.05
CA THR A 193 -10.12 -18.46 32.66
C THR A 193 -9.02 -17.72 31.89
N ILE A 194 -7.97 -17.25 32.57
CA ILE A 194 -6.83 -16.58 31.93
C ILE A 194 -6.12 -17.46 30.89
N ALA A 195 -6.14 -18.79 31.05
CA ALA A 195 -5.58 -19.72 30.06
C ALA A 195 -6.31 -19.65 28.70
N ASP A 196 -7.65 -19.58 28.74
CA ASP A 196 -8.48 -19.49 27.54
C ASP A 196 -8.42 -18.08 26.91
N VAL A 197 -8.30 -17.04 27.74
CA VAL A 197 -8.07 -15.67 27.25
C VAL A 197 -6.71 -15.56 26.54
N ARG A 198 -5.65 -16.17 27.09
CA ARG A 198 -4.32 -16.23 26.45
C ARG A 198 -4.32 -17.04 25.17
N SER A 199 -5.03 -18.18 25.10
CA SER A 199 -5.08 -19.01 23.90
C SER A 199 -5.89 -18.36 22.77
N ARG A 200 -6.98 -17.66 23.11
CA ARG A 200 -7.86 -17.01 22.12
C ARG A 200 -7.29 -15.71 21.57
N PHE A 201 -6.59 -14.91 22.38
CA PHE A 201 -6.11 -13.56 21.99
C PHE A 201 -4.59 -13.46 21.83
N GLN A 202 -3.96 -14.49 21.25
CA GLN A 202 -2.54 -14.45 20.90
C GLN A 202 -2.24 -13.37 19.85
N LYS A 203 -1.01 -12.83 19.86
CA LYS A 203 -0.55 -11.84 18.87
C LYS A 203 -0.70 -12.41 17.46
N GLY A 204 -1.55 -11.76 16.67
CA GLY A 204 -1.82 -12.11 15.29
C GLY A 204 -3.07 -12.96 15.06
N THR A 205 -3.81 -13.37 16.10
CA THR A 205 -5.15 -13.96 15.89
C THR A 205 -6.03 -12.98 15.13
N GLU A 206 -6.77 -13.45 14.13
CA GLU A 206 -7.82 -12.68 13.47
C GLU A 206 -9.14 -12.88 14.20
N ILE A 207 -9.83 -11.80 14.56
CA ILE A 207 -11.14 -11.82 15.21
C ILE A 207 -12.12 -10.91 14.46
N THR A 208 -13.41 -11.17 14.60
CA THR A 208 -14.48 -10.31 14.08
C THR A 208 -15.26 -9.74 15.25
N LEU A 209 -15.43 -8.41 15.29
CA LEU A 209 -16.22 -7.70 16.29
C LEU A 209 -17.12 -6.71 15.55
N ALA A 210 -18.42 -6.65 15.87
CA ALA A 210 -19.37 -5.75 15.22
C ALA A 210 -19.40 -5.84 13.66
N GLY A 211 -19.10 -7.03 13.11
CA GLY A 211 -18.98 -7.26 11.66
C GLY A 211 -17.69 -6.72 11.00
N VAL A 212 -16.76 -6.18 11.79
CA VAL A 212 -15.47 -5.63 11.37
C VAL A 212 -14.34 -6.60 11.68
N GLY A 213 -13.39 -6.76 10.75
CA GLY A 213 -12.27 -7.67 10.91
C GLY A 213 -11.05 -7.02 11.56
N TYR A 214 -10.62 -7.57 12.69
CA TYR A 214 -9.44 -7.14 13.45
C TYR A 214 -8.35 -8.23 13.49
N SER A 215 -7.12 -7.84 13.80
CA SER A 215 -6.06 -8.74 14.22
C SER A 215 -5.41 -8.24 15.51
N VAL A 216 -5.12 -9.15 16.44
CA VAL A 216 -4.46 -8.79 17.70
C VAL A 216 -3.03 -8.33 17.43
N THR A 217 -2.71 -7.07 17.71
CA THR A 217 -1.37 -6.50 17.52
C THR A 217 -0.50 -6.63 18.77
N HIS A 218 -1.12 -6.55 19.95
CA HIS A 218 -0.45 -6.68 21.25
C HIS A 218 -1.36 -7.40 22.27
N TYR A 219 -0.75 -8.19 23.14
CA TYR A 219 -1.40 -8.86 24.27
C TYR A 219 -0.52 -8.69 25.51
N LYS A 220 -1.12 -8.32 26.64
CA LYS A 220 -0.44 -8.17 27.92
C LYS A 220 -1.40 -8.45 29.07
N ASP A 221 -1.01 -9.31 30.00
CA ASP A 221 -1.76 -9.56 31.23
C ASP A 221 -0.94 -9.23 32.49
N LYS A 222 -1.65 -8.91 33.57
CA LYS A 222 -1.07 -8.56 34.87
C LYS A 222 -1.96 -9.13 35.98
N LEU A 223 -1.39 -9.98 36.85
CA LEU A 223 -2.06 -10.41 38.07
C LEU A 223 -2.31 -9.18 38.96
N LYS A 224 -3.56 -8.91 39.32
CA LYS A 224 -3.92 -7.87 40.29
C LYS A 224 -3.36 -8.25 41.67
N ASN A 225 -3.08 -7.25 42.49
CA ASN A 225 -2.58 -7.48 43.85
C ASN A 225 -3.63 -8.27 44.66
N SER A 226 -3.24 -9.44 45.15
CA SER A 226 -4.09 -10.38 45.90
C SER A 226 -4.69 -9.79 47.17
N ALA A 227 -4.11 -8.73 47.73
CA ALA A 227 -4.69 -7.98 48.85
C ALA A 227 -6.01 -7.26 48.49
N TYR A 228 -6.21 -6.90 47.23
CA TYR A 228 -7.42 -6.23 46.73
C TYR A 228 -8.30 -7.15 45.88
N ALA A 229 -7.76 -8.24 45.34
CA ALA A 229 -8.47 -9.24 44.53
C ALA A 229 -8.09 -10.67 44.99
N PRO A 230 -8.69 -11.19 46.09
CA PRO A 230 -8.33 -12.51 46.64
C PRO A 230 -8.63 -13.68 45.69
N GLY A 231 -9.50 -13.49 44.69
CA GLY A 231 -9.79 -14.46 43.62
C GLY A 231 -8.69 -14.63 42.56
N LEU A 232 -7.52 -13.99 42.73
CA LEU A 232 -6.39 -14.04 41.79
C LEU A 232 -6.79 -13.58 40.37
N GLU A 233 -7.40 -12.41 40.29
CA GLU A 233 -7.80 -11.77 39.04
C GLU A 233 -6.62 -11.27 38.21
N TYR A 234 -6.73 -11.39 36.90
CA TYR A 234 -5.81 -10.85 35.90
C TYR A 234 -6.46 -9.67 35.18
N GLU A 235 -5.77 -8.54 35.14
CA GLU A 235 -6.07 -7.42 34.24
C GLU A 235 -5.38 -7.70 32.90
N VAL A 236 -6.16 -7.85 31.83
CA VAL A 236 -5.70 -8.22 30.49
C VAL A 236 -5.95 -7.05 29.54
N HIS A 237 -4.91 -6.59 28.87
CA HIS A 237 -4.96 -5.57 27.83
C HIS A 237 -4.63 -6.21 26.48
N VAL A 238 -5.51 -6.00 25.50
CA VAL A 238 -5.32 -6.45 24.13
C VAL A 238 -5.49 -5.26 23.19
N SER A 239 -4.54 -5.05 22.29
CA SER A 239 -4.62 -4.06 21.22
C SER A 239 -4.97 -4.74 19.90
N LEU A 240 -5.80 -4.09 19.11
CA LEU A 240 -6.31 -4.56 17.82
C LEU A 240 -5.91 -3.58 16.71
N GLY A 241 -5.33 -4.11 15.64
CA GLY A 241 -5.18 -3.43 14.36
C GLY A 241 -6.13 -4.00 13.33
N GLY A 242 -6.13 -3.43 12.13
CA GLY A 242 -7.01 -3.90 11.05
C GLY A 242 -6.57 -5.27 10.56
N LYS A 243 -7.51 -6.19 10.32
CA LYS A 243 -7.21 -7.52 9.73
C LYS A 243 -6.46 -7.43 8.39
N TRP A 244 -6.65 -6.32 7.66
CA TRP A 244 -6.05 -6.07 6.36
C TRP A 244 -4.66 -5.45 6.43
N GLU A 245 -4.37 -4.68 7.49
CA GLU A 245 -3.06 -4.07 7.77
C GLU A 245 -1.94 -5.11 7.76
N ARG A 246 -2.19 -6.29 8.37
CA ARG A 246 -1.24 -7.41 8.43
C ARG A 246 -1.15 -8.21 7.12
N LYS A 247 -2.13 -8.06 6.21
CA LYS A 247 -2.16 -8.74 4.89
C LYS A 247 -1.50 -7.93 3.78
N ARG A 248 -1.22 -6.65 4.04
CA ARG A 248 -0.46 -5.68 3.23
C ARG A 248 0.77 -6.25 2.51
N TYR A 249 1.40 -7.30 3.07
CA TYR A 249 2.69 -7.83 2.62
C TYR A 249 2.70 -9.32 2.22
N ARG A 250 1.55 -10.02 2.20
CA ARG A 250 1.57 -11.50 2.03
C ARG A 250 0.62 -12.10 0.99
N ARG A 251 -0.41 -11.41 0.52
CA ARG A 251 -1.36 -11.95 -0.50
C ARG A 251 -1.92 -10.85 -1.40
N LYS A 252 -2.27 -11.22 -2.63
CA LYS A 252 -3.06 -10.38 -3.55
C LYS A 252 -4.38 -9.98 -2.86
N VAL A 253 -4.67 -8.68 -2.84
CA VAL A 253 -5.95 -8.15 -2.35
C VAL A 253 -6.89 -8.03 -3.56
N PHE A 254 -7.99 -8.78 -3.54
CA PHE A 254 -9.00 -8.74 -4.58
C PHE A 254 -10.03 -7.65 -4.26
N TYR A 255 -10.20 -6.67 -5.15
CA TYR A 255 -11.30 -5.72 -5.05
C TYR A 255 -12.53 -6.29 -5.73
N TYR A 256 -13.61 -6.46 -4.96
CA TYR A 256 -14.93 -6.73 -5.49
C TYR A 256 -15.61 -5.38 -5.76
N PRO A 257 -15.88 -4.98 -7.02
CA PRO A 257 -16.70 -3.82 -7.28
C PRO A 257 -18.16 -4.12 -6.94
N ALA A 258 -18.91 -3.09 -6.56
CA ALA A 258 -20.37 -3.18 -6.52
C ALA A 258 -20.90 -3.62 -7.90
N ALA A 259 -21.78 -4.62 -7.90
CA ALA A 259 -22.01 -5.45 -9.08
C ALA A 259 -22.56 -4.69 -10.31
N ARG A 260 -21.92 -4.87 -11.47
CA ARG A 260 -22.55 -4.71 -12.80
C ARG A 260 -22.38 -5.99 -13.62
N LYS A 261 -23.49 -6.42 -14.24
CA LYS A 261 -23.59 -7.61 -15.11
C LYS A 261 -23.05 -7.31 -16.51
N TYR A 262 -22.11 -8.13 -17.00
CA TYR A 262 -22.01 -8.48 -18.42
C TYR A 262 -21.54 -9.93 -18.55
N LEU A 263 -21.99 -10.60 -19.61
CA LEU A 263 -21.77 -12.02 -19.92
C LEU A 263 -21.15 -12.15 -21.31
N ILE A 264 -20.29 -13.15 -21.52
CA ILE A 264 -20.20 -14.06 -22.68
C ILE A 264 -19.02 -15.02 -22.40
N GLY A 265 -19.10 -16.28 -22.84
CA GLY A 265 -18.05 -17.27 -22.65
C GLY A 265 -17.76 -18.05 -23.93
N HIS A 266 -16.55 -18.63 -24.02
CA HIS A 266 -16.15 -19.53 -25.10
C HIS A 266 -15.16 -20.58 -24.58
N ASP A 267 -15.48 -21.85 -24.76
CA ASP A 267 -14.56 -22.99 -24.59
C ASP A 267 -14.22 -23.57 -25.97
N ALA A 268 -12.99 -23.30 -26.45
CA ALA A 268 -12.38 -23.94 -27.61
C ALA A 268 -10.85 -23.97 -27.41
N PRO A 269 -10.13 -24.99 -27.89
CA PRO A 269 -8.67 -25.02 -27.80
C PRO A 269 -8.08 -23.86 -28.61
N PHE A 270 -7.32 -23.00 -27.93
CA PHE A 270 -6.80 -21.74 -28.47
C PHE A 270 -5.78 -21.98 -29.60
N GLN A 271 -6.25 -21.99 -30.85
CA GLN A 271 -5.42 -21.58 -31.97
C GLN A 271 -5.19 -20.08 -31.84
N ASP A 272 -3.91 -19.69 -31.81
CA ASP A 272 -3.49 -18.33 -31.59
C ASP A 272 -3.90 -17.45 -32.79
N PRO A 273 -4.88 -16.51 -32.65
CA PRO A 273 -5.49 -15.83 -33.79
C PRO A 273 -4.49 -15.04 -34.65
N GLU A 274 -3.38 -14.61 -34.04
CA GLU A 274 -2.32 -13.85 -34.72
C GLU A 274 -1.42 -14.72 -35.61
N CYS A 275 -1.22 -16.00 -35.25
CA CYS A 275 -0.37 -16.94 -36.00
C CYS A 275 -1.18 -17.82 -36.99
N GLY A 276 -2.42 -17.44 -37.31
CA GLY A 276 -3.30 -18.20 -38.19
C GLY A 276 -2.69 -18.52 -39.57
N LEU A 277 -2.66 -19.81 -39.91
CA LEU A 277 -2.34 -20.28 -41.26
C LEU A 277 -3.58 -20.17 -42.16
N ASN A 278 -3.36 -19.91 -43.45
CA ASN A 278 -4.43 -20.05 -44.45
C ASN A 278 -4.70 -21.54 -44.75
N ALA A 279 -5.75 -21.82 -45.53
CA ALA A 279 -6.15 -23.18 -45.91
C ALA A 279 -5.06 -23.99 -46.66
N SER A 280 -3.99 -23.33 -47.11
CA SER A 280 -2.84 -23.95 -47.78
C SER A 280 -1.67 -24.27 -46.82
N GLY A 281 -1.83 -24.04 -45.51
CA GLY A 281 -0.78 -24.25 -44.51
C GLY A 281 0.32 -23.17 -44.52
N VAL A 282 0.08 -22.01 -45.15
CA VAL A 282 1.03 -20.90 -45.22
C VAL A 282 0.56 -19.78 -44.29
N PRO A 283 1.44 -19.12 -43.51
CA PRO A 283 1.07 -17.93 -42.74
C PRO A 283 0.44 -16.87 -43.65
N PHE A 284 -0.63 -16.22 -43.19
CA PHE A 284 -1.21 -15.10 -43.92
C PHE A 284 -0.12 -14.02 -44.13
N SER A 285 0.01 -13.56 -45.38
CA SER A 285 0.88 -12.45 -45.76
C SER A 285 0.03 -11.51 -46.60
N ILE A 286 -0.51 -10.47 -45.94
CA ILE A 286 -1.42 -9.52 -46.57
C ILE A 286 -0.59 -8.53 -47.41
N THR A 287 -0.39 -8.85 -48.69
CA THR A 287 0.07 -7.87 -49.68
C THR A 287 -1.06 -6.86 -49.93
N THR A 288 -0.87 -5.64 -49.43
CA THR A 288 -1.84 -4.54 -49.55
C THR A 288 -1.96 -4.01 -50.98
N SER A 289 -2.81 -4.63 -51.81
CA SER A 289 -3.28 -4.03 -53.07
C SER A 289 -4.58 -4.62 -53.65
N ASN A 290 -5.65 -4.74 -52.86
CA ASN A 290 -6.99 -4.96 -53.43
C ASN A 290 -7.61 -3.62 -53.88
N ARG A 291 -7.25 -3.18 -55.09
CA ARG A 291 -8.01 -2.13 -55.80
C ARG A 291 -9.27 -2.73 -56.40
N THR A 292 -10.43 -2.43 -55.83
CA THR A 292 -11.74 -2.77 -56.40
C THR A 292 -11.89 -2.12 -57.78
N THR A 293 -12.32 -2.87 -58.79
CA THR A 293 -12.49 -2.35 -60.15
C THR A 293 -13.74 -1.45 -60.25
N VAL A 294 -13.69 -0.46 -61.15
CA VAL A 294 -14.82 0.48 -61.37
C VAL A 294 -16.12 -0.25 -61.74
N GLN A 295 -16.03 -1.40 -62.41
CA GLN A 295 -17.17 -2.26 -62.73
C GLN A 295 -17.85 -2.85 -61.50
N ALA A 296 -17.10 -3.29 -60.48
CA ALA A 296 -17.68 -3.80 -59.24
C ALA A 296 -18.40 -2.68 -58.47
N LEU A 297 -17.82 -1.46 -58.44
CA LEU A 297 -18.45 -0.30 -57.84
C LEU A 297 -19.73 0.14 -58.58
N ALA A 298 -19.72 0.11 -59.92
CA ALA A 298 -20.89 0.45 -60.74
C ALA A 298 -22.04 -0.56 -60.55
N ALA A 299 -21.72 -1.86 -60.53
CA ALA A 299 -22.70 -2.93 -60.29
C ALA A 299 -23.33 -2.84 -58.90
N GLN A 300 -22.53 -2.55 -57.86
CA GLN A 300 -23.02 -2.41 -56.49
C GLN A 300 -23.95 -1.20 -56.29
N ASN A 301 -23.88 -0.20 -57.16
CA ASN A 301 -24.76 0.98 -57.18
C ASN A 301 -25.85 0.91 -58.27
N GLY A 302 -26.05 -0.24 -58.91
CA GLY A 302 -27.12 -0.45 -59.90
C GLY A 302 -26.93 0.27 -61.24
N VAL A 303 -25.72 0.75 -61.56
CA VAL A 303 -25.41 1.45 -62.81
C VAL A 303 -24.87 0.46 -63.85
N PRO A 304 -25.53 0.24 -65.00
CA PRO A 304 -25.06 -0.71 -66.01
C PRO A 304 -23.82 -0.15 -66.74
N PHE A 305 -22.65 -0.72 -66.44
CA PHE A 305 -21.40 -0.38 -67.11
C PHE A 305 -21.23 -1.18 -68.42
N VAL A 306 -21.24 -0.50 -69.56
CA VAL A 306 -21.01 -1.12 -70.88
C VAL A 306 -19.62 -0.75 -71.39
N GLY A 307 -18.66 -1.66 -71.17
CA GLY A 307 -17.30 -1.56 -71.69
C GLY A 307 -16.60 -2.92 -71.61
N ALA A 308 -16.23 -3.48 -72.76
CA ALA A 308 -15.64 -4.81 -72.88
C ALA A 308 -14.13 -4.73 -73.14
N ILE A 309 -13.32 -5.43 -72.34
CA ILE A 309 -11.88 -5.67 -72.56
C ILE A 309 -11.59 -7.14 -72.18
N PRO A 310 -10.68 -7.87 -72.87
CA PRO A 310 -10.72 -9.34 -72.92
C PRO A 310 -9.91 -10.06 -71.83
N THR A 311 -10.27 -11.32 -71.58
CA THR A 311 -9.53 -12.31 -70.78
C THR A 311 -8.30 -12.86 -71.49
N ILE A 312 -7.19 -13.01 -70.76
CA ILE A 312 -6.16 -14.04 -70.98
C ILE A 312 -5.84 -14.63 -69.60
N GLY A 313 -5.78 -15.97 -69.49
CA GLY A 313 -5.49 -16.68 -68.24
C GLY A 313 -4.26 -17.58 -68.36
N THR A 314 -4.06 -18.48 -67.40
CA THR A 314 -3.29 -19.75 -67.57
C THR A 314 -3.47 -20.66 -66.34
N SER A 315 -3.04 -21.93 -66.47
CA SER A 315 -3.57 -23.07 -65.71
C SER A 315 -2.57 -23.79 -64.79
N GLN A 316 -3.12 -24.75 -64.05
CA GLN A 316 -2.55 -25.59 -62.99
C GLN A 316 -1.60 -26.73 -63.46
N ALA A 317 -0.63 -27.10 -62.61
CA ALA A 317 0.20 -28.34 -62.61
C ALA A 317 1.18 -28.35 -61.37
N ASP A 318 1.70 -29.45 -60.81
CA ASP A 318 1.12 -30.81 -60.64
C ASP A 318 1.77 -31.69 -59.52
N LEU A 319 0.95 -32.61 -58.99
CA LEU A 319 1.16 -33.97 -58.44
C LEU A 319 2.48 -34.53 -57.81
N ALA A 320 2.39 -34.85 -56.49
CA ALA A 320 2.46 -36.21 -55.84
C ALA A 320 3.76 -37.07 -55.59
N HIS A 321 3.64 -37.94 -54.55
CA HIS A 321 4.39 -39.19 -54.17
C HIS A 321 5.69 -39.09 -53.29
N TYR A 322 6.06 -40.00 -52.35
CA TYR A 322 5.48 -41.26 -51.77
C TYR A 322 5.89 -41.52 -50.27
N ALA A 323 5.42 -42.62 -49.63
CA ALA A 323 5.41 -42.99 -48.17
C ALA A 323 6.75 -43.44 -47.49
N ILE A 324 6.85 -43.77 -46.18
CA ILE A 324 6.45 -45.05 -45.50
C ILE A 324 6.53 -45.00 -43.92
N SER A 325 5.60 -45.71 -43.22
CA SER A 325 5.63 -46.30 -41.83
C SER A 325 6.03 -45.47 -40.59
N GLY A 326 5.37 -45.54 -39.41
CA GLY A 326 4.17 -46.30 -38.97
C GLY A 326 4.19 -46.58 -37.45
N LEU A 327 3.05 -46.40 -36.73
CA LEU A 327 2.87 -46.79 -35.31
C LEU A 327 1.36 -46.80 -34.89
N VAL A 328 1.07 -47.43 -33.75
CA VAL A 328 -0.24 -47.76 -33.12
C VAL A 328 -1.33 -46.65 -33.18
N PRO A 329 -2.62 -46.99 -33.41
CA PRO A 329 -3.71 -46.00 -33.38
C PRO A 329 -3.99 -45.46 -31.95
N PRO A 330 -4.15 -44.14 -31.77
CA PRO A 330 -4.18 -43.50 -30.44
C PRO A 330 -5.51 -43.63 -29.65
N SER A 331 -6.54 -44.29 -30.20
CA SER A 331 -7.89 -44.28 -29.62
C SER A 331 -8.02 -44.95 -28.25
N ALA A 332 -7.24 -46.00 -27.97
CA ALA A 332 -7.32 -46.72 -26.69
C ALA A 332 -6.65 -45.96 -25.52
N ALA A 333 -5.55 -45.23 -25.79
CA ALA A 333 -4.89 -44.41 -24.77
C ALA A 333 -5.71 -43.15 -24.45
N TYR A 334 -6.37 -42.57 -25.46
CA TYR A 334 -7.22 -41.39 -25.30
C TYR A 334 -8.42 -41.65 -24.39
N GLU A 335 -9.16 -42.74 -24.60
CA GLU A 335 -10.32 -43.10 -23.75
C GLU A 335 -9.91 -43.42 -22.30
N ALA A 336 -8.77 -44.08 -22.08
CA ALA A 336 -8.27 -44.38 -20.73
C ALA A 336 -7.85 -43.10 -19.95
N ILE A 337 -7.20 -42.16 -20.63
CA ILE A 337 -6.82 -40.86 -20.04
C ILE A 337 -8.07 -40.02 -19.76
N LYS A 338 -9.02 -40.00 -20.69
CA LYS A 338 -10.30 -39.28 -20.54
C LYS A 338 -11.11 -39.78 -19.35
N ALA A 339 -11.29 -41.09 -19.21
CA ALA A 339 -11.97 -41.68 -18.04
C ALA A 339 -11.27 -41.34 -16.71
N THR A 340 -9.93 -41.29 -16.69
CA THR A 340 -9.15 -40.91 -15.50
C THR A 340 -9.30 -39.43 -15.15
N ILE A 341 -9.39 -38.55 -16.15
CA ILE A 341 -9.62 -37.10 -15.97
C ILE A 341 -11.06 -36.83 -15.50
N ASP A 342 -12.05 -37.48 -16.12
CA ASP A 342 -13.46 -37.32 -15.75
C ASP A 342 -13.73 -37.79 -14.30
N GLN A 343 -13.09 -38.89 -13.88
CA GLN A 343 -13.16 -39.38 -12.50
C GLN A 343 -12.43 -38.47 -11.50
N ALA A 344 -11.35 -37.79 -11.91
CA ALA A 344 -10.68 -36.79 -11.09
C ALA A 344 -11.48 -35.47 -10.96
N GLN A 345 -12.29 -35.12 -11.96
CA GLN A 345 -13.08 -33.89 -11.96
C GLN A 345 -14.35 -33.96 -11.10
N GLN A 346 -14.96 -35.14 -10.91
CA GLN A 346 -16.09 -35.28 -9.97
C GLN A 346 -15.70 -35.10 -8.49
N VAL A 347 -14.42 -35.22 -8.12
CA VAL A 347 -13.95 -35.14 -6.72
C VAL A 347 -13.69 -33.70 -6.26
N ARG A 348 -13.75 -32.70 -7.14
CA ARG A 348 -13.55 -31.27 -6.81
C ARG A 348 -14.68 -30.38 -7.30
N GLY A 349 -15.86 -30.58 -6.72
CA GLY A 349 -16.97 -29.65 -6.87
C GLY A 349 -16.68 -28.29 -6.22
N VAL A 350 -16.66 -27.24 -7.04
CA VAL A 350 -17.28 -25.90 -6.89
C VAL A 350 -16.55 -24.95 -7.85
N ARG A 351 -17.20 -24.61 -8.96
CA ARG A 351 -16.87 -23.39 -9.75
C ARG A 351 -17.83 -22.30 -9.31
N SER A 352 -17.31 -21.20 -8.75
CA SER A 352 -18.10 -20.00 -8.44
C SER A 352 -17.99 -18.99 -9.60
N PRO A 353 -19.10 -18.57 -10.23
CA PRO A 353 -19.07 -17.63 -11.35
C PRO A 353 -19.24 -16.18 -10.87
N VAL A 354 -18.15 -15.55 -10.42
CA VAL A 354 -18.11 -14.09 -10.17
C VAL A 354 -16.87 -13.48 -10.83
N LEU A 355 -16.89 -13.43 -12.16
CA LEU A 355 -15.96 -12.64 -12.96
C LEU A 355 -16.43 -11.18 -12.99
N ASN A 356 -15.80 -10.34 -12.16
CA ASN A 356 -15.60 -8.90 -12.36
C ASN A 356 -14.74 -8.29 -11.22
N ALA A 357 -13.83 -9.05 -10.61
CA ALA A 357 -12.93 -8.51 -9.60
C ALA A 357 -11.90 -7.57 -10.25
N TRP A 358 -11.68 -6.39 -9.66
CA TRP A 358 -10.57 -5.51 -10.07
C TRP A 358 -9.31 -6.03 -9.40
N GLU A 359 -8.49 -6.79 -10.13
CA GLU A 359 -7.24 -7.31 -9.60
C GLU A 359 -6.17 -6.21 -9.61
N LEU A 360 -5.96 -5.59 -8.45
CA LEU A 360 -4.75 -4.81 -8.22
C LEU A 360 -3.60 -5.80 -8.00
N SER A 361 -2.98 -6.23 -9.10
CA SER A 361 -1.82 -7.11 -9.08
C SER A 361 -0.66 -6.39 -8.38
N ILE A 362 -0.49 -6.66 -7.08
CA ILE A 362 0.77 -6.44 -6.37
C ILE A 362 1.79 -7.33 -7.09
N PRO A 363 2.86 -6.79 -7.72
CA PRO A 363 3.89 -7.59 -8.35
C PRO A 363 4.45 -8.61 -7.34
N THR A 364 4.58 -9.87 -7.75
CA THR A 364 5.01 -10.97 -6.86
C THR A 364 6.42 -10.80 -6.28
N ASN A 365 7.18 -9.83 -6.78
CA ASN A 365 8.50 -9.39 -6.33
C ASN A 365 8.48 -8.05 -5.56
N THR A 366 7.31 -7.56 -5.13
CA THR A 366 7.22 -6.41 -4.22
C THR A 366 7.74 -6.82 -2.84
N ALA A 367 8.89 -6.28 -2.44
CA ALA A 367 9.53 -6.64 -1.17
C ALA A 367 8.62 -6.33 0.04
N ILE A 368 8.75 -7.11 1.11
CA ILE A 368 7.97 -6.92 2.37
C ILE A 368 8.24 -5.53 2.97
N THR A 369 9.44 -4.98 2.77
CA THR A 369 9.85 -3.63 3.21
C THR A 369 9.61 -2.55 2.14
N ALA A 370 9.08 -2.90 0.96
CA ALA A 370 8.80 -1.91 -0.06
C ALA A 370 7.72 -0.94 0.41
N THR A 371 8.08 0.34 0.51
CA THR A 371 7.16 1.46 0.71
C THR A 371 6.32 1.75 -0.54
N THR A 372 6.01 0.73 -1.35
CA THR A 372 4.98 0.78 -2.37
C THR A 372 3.64 1.05 -1.68
N ASP A 373 3.27 2.31 -1.55
CA ASP A 373 2.40 3.02 -2.50
C ASP A 373 1.14 2.28 -3.00
N TRP A 374 0.87 1.01 -2.69
CA TRP A 374 -0.32 0.31 -3.19
C TRP A 374 -1.60 0.91 -2.60
N GLU A 375 -1.56 1.41 -1.35
CA GLU A 375 -2.69 2.13 -0.74
C GLU A 375 -2.94 3.46 -1.46
N THR A 376 -1.91 4.25 -1.73
CA THR A 376 -2.00 5.46 -2.58
C THR A 376 -2.57 5.09 -3.95
N ASN A 377 -1.95 4.13 -4.64
CA ASN A 377 -2.36 3.67 -5.96
C ASN A 377 -3.79 3.12 -6.02
N ALA A 378 -4.27 2.52 -4.93
CA ALA A 378 -5.65 2.08 -4.79
C ALA A 378 -6.58 3.26 -4.54
N ARG A 379 -6.25 4.17 -3.61
CA ARG A 379 -6.99 5.42 -3.36
C ARG A 379 -7.11 6.24 -4.64
N ASP A 380 -6.01 6.49 -5.36
CA ASP A 380 -5.99 7.22 -6.63
C ASP A 380 -6.94 6.59 -7.68
N ARG A 381 -6.83 5.27 -7.89
CA ARG A 381 -7.68 4.54 -8.84
C ARG A 381 -9.14 4.54 -8.41
N LEU A 382 -9.43 4.43 -7.12
CA LEU A 382 -10.79 4.42 -6.59
C LEU A 382 -11.41 5.82 -6.69
N ARG A 383 -10.68 6.89 -6.31
CA ARG A 383 -11.10 8.30 -6.45
C ARG A 383 -11.44 8.64 -7.90
N GLN A 384 -10.62 8.22 -8.86
CA GLN A 384 -10.89 8.36 -10.31
C GLN A 384 -12.19 7.67 -10.78
N ASN A 385 -12.72 6.73 -10.00
CA ASN A 385 -13.97 6.00 -10.24
C ASN A 385 -15.09 6.37 -9.24
N GLY A 386 -14.96 7.47 -8.48
CA GLY A 386 -15.96 7.89 -7.49
C GLY A 386 -16.02 7.04 -6.21
N CYS A 387 -15.03 6.18 -5.99
CA CYS A 387 -14.99 5.16 -4.94
C CYS A 387 -13.89 5.43 -3.91
N PHE A 388 -14.01 4.77 -2.76
CA PHE A 388 -13.09 4.81 -1.62
C PHE A 388 -12.73 3.40 -1.19
N ILE A 389 -11.61 3.26 -0.48
CA ILE A 389 -11.19 1.98 0.09
C ILE A 389 -11.87 1.76 1.45
N ASP A 390 -12.57 0.64 1.59
CA ASP A 390 -13.21 0.25 2.85
C ASP A 390 -12.49 -0.97 3.47
N PHE A 391 -11.90 -0.74 4.63
CA PHE A 391 -11.22 -1.75 5.46
C PHE A 391 -12.14 -2.34 6.54
N ASN A 392 -13.36 -1.81 6.71
CA ASN A 392 -14.25 -2.12 7.84
C ASN A 392 -15.12 -3.37 7.62
N SER A 393 -14.76 -4.21 6.65
CA SER A 393 -15.41 -5.49 6.36
C SER A 393 -14.57 -6.66 6.90
N ALA A 394 -15.22 -7.61 7.56
CA ALA A 394 -14.57 -8.82 8.09
C ALA A 394 -14.08 -9.79 7.00
N THR A 395 -14.60 -9.69 5.76
CA THR A 395 -14.42 -10.71 4.70
C THR A 395 -13.48 -10.29 3.57
N ALA A 396 -13.47 -9.02 3.19
CA ALA A 396 -12.59 -8.48 2.15
C ALA A 396 -12.33 -6.98 2.35
N VAL A 397 -11.26 -6.45 1.75
CA VAL A 397 -11.16 -5.01 1.46
C VAL A 397 -12.11 -4.70 0.29
N GLN A 398 -12.93 -3.66 0.40
CA GLN A 398 -13.98 -3.35 -0.57
C GLN A 398 -13.76 -2.00 -1.24
N ALA A 399 -14.22 -1.88 -2.49
CA ALA A 399 -14.33 -0.62 -3.20
C ALA A 399 -15.73 -0.05 -2.95
N ARG A 400 -15.83 1.09 -2.27
CA ARG A 400 -17.10 1.68 -1.85
C ARG A 400 -17.38 2.98 -2.60
N ASP A 401 -18.41 2.98 -3.44
CA ASP A 401 -18.89 4.17 -4.16
C ASP A 401 -19.42 5.21 -3.17
N LEU A 402 -18.88 6.44 -3.22
CA LEU A 402 -19.27 7.56 -2.35
C LEU A 402 -20.74 7.94 -2.51
N TYR A 403 -21.33 7.74 -3.68
CA TYR A 403 -22.70 8.12 -3.97
C TYR A 403 -23.70 7.03 -3.56
N ALA A 404 -23.26 5.75 -3.56
CA ALA A 404 -24.06 4.56 -3.25
C ALA A 404 -23.76 3.92 -1.86
N VAL A 405 -23.48 4.76 -0.86
CA VAL A 405 -23.36 4.35 0.55
C VAL A 405 -24.73 4.17 1.24
N ALA A 406 -24.74 3.56 2.43
CA ALA A 406 -25.90 3.52 3.30
C ALA A 406 -26.31 4.93 3.76
N ALA A 407 -27.60 5.11 4.06
CA ALA A 407 -28.17 6.37 4.52
C ALA A 407 -28.91 6.16 5.85
N TRP A 408 -28.60 6.99 6.83
CA TRP A 408 -29.17 6.96 8.19
C TRP A 408 -29.89 8.26 8.52
N SER A 409 -30.74 8.23 9.55
CA SER A 409 -31.44 9.43 10.06
C SER A 409 -31.56 9.32 11.57
N TYR A 410 -31.07 10.33 12.30
CA TYR A 410 -31.11 10.38 13.76
C TYR A 410 -31.58 11.75 14.25
N SER A 411 -32.23 11.78 15.41
CA SER A 411 -32.43 12.99 16.20
C SER A 411 -31.50 12.90 17.41
N VAL A 412 -30.70 13.93 17.63
CA VAL A 412 -29.75 14.04 18.74
C VAL A 412 -30.12 15.26 19.60
N VAL A 413 -29.65 15.26 20.85
CA VAL A 413 -29.94 16.34 21.80
C VAL A 413 -29.05 17.55 21.56
N GLU A 414 -27.77 17.30 21.29
CA GLU A 414 -26.71 18.31 21.14
C GLU A 414 -25.72 17.85 20.07
N ILE A 415 -25.05 18.80 19.41
CA ILE A 415 -23.97 18.56 18.44
C ILE A 415 -22.84 19.53 18.75
N ASP A 416 -21.65 19.01 19.01
CA ASP A 416 -20.43 19.79 19.04
C ASP A 416 -19.99 20.11 17.61
N VAL A 417 -19.95 21.39 17.24
CA VAL A 417 -19.51 21.84 15.91
C VAL A 417 -18.14 22.49 16.02
N SER A 418 -17.14 21.88 15.38
CA SER A 418 -15.77 22.40 15.28
C SER A 418 -15.42 22.70 13.83
N VAL A 419 -15.01 23.94 13.54
CA VAL A 419 -14.53 24.34 12.22
C VAL A 419 -13.01 24.15 12.15
N LYS A 420 -12.52 23.68 11.01
CA LYS A 420 -11.10 23.44 10.73
C LYS A 420 -10.58 24.45 9.71
N GLY A 421 -9.38 24.98 9.94
CA GLY A 421 -8.74 25.97 9.06
C GLY A 421 -9.31 27.38 9.22
N ASP A 422 -8.97 28.27 8.28
CA ASP A 422 -9.27 29.71 8.33
C ASP A 422 -10.73 30.07 7.93
N THR A 423 -11.68 29.14 8.06
CA THR A 423 -13.07 29.37 7.64
C THR A 423 -13.83 30.27 8.62
N GLU A 424 -14.26 31.44 8.15
CA GLU A 424 -15.17 32.30 8.92
C GLU A 424 -16.58 31.71 9.02
N PHE A 425 -17.15 31.76 10.23
CA PHE A 425 -18.49 31.26 10.53
C PHE A 425 -19.55 32.30 10.15
N SER A 426 -20.07 32.24 8.92
CA SER A 426 -21.23 33.04 8.51
C SER A 426 -22.53 32.31 8.85
N ALA A 427 -23.44 32.98 9.56
CA ALA A 427 -24.68 32.38 10.06
C ALA A 427 -25.61 31.85 8.94
N ASP A 428 -25.49 32.36 7.72
CA ASP A 428 -26.31 31.96 6.58
C ASP A 428 -25.62 30.94 5.66
N HIS A 429 -24.29 30.76 5.75
CA HIS A 429 -23.51 29.87 4.88
C HIS A 429 -22.29 29.33 5.63
N PHE A 430 -22.21 28.01 5.85
CA PHE A 430 -20.94 27.36 6.19
C PHE A 430 -19.91 27.65 5.08
N GLY A 431 -18.82 28.36 5.41
CA GLY A 431 -17.76 28.67 4.47
C GLY A 431 -17.19 27.42 3.78
N TYR A 432 -16.54 27.61 2.64
CA TYR A 432 -15.81 26.52 1.98
C TYR A 432 -14.53 26.26 2.76
N GLY A 433 -14.50 25.18 3.57
CA GLY A 433 -13.33 24.84 4.38
C GLY A 433 -12.15 24.32 3.55
N MET A 434 -12.40 23.96 2.29
CA MET A 434 -11.40 23.50 1.34
C MET A 434 -11.59 24.21 0.01
N GLU A 435 -10.66 25.10 -0.33
CA GLU A 435 -10.64 25.84 -1.57
C GLU A 435 -9.48 25.36 -2.48
N TYR A 436 -9.74 25.19 -3.79
CA TYR A 436 -8.65 25.03 -4.76
C TYR A 436 -8.23 26.40 -5.26
N ALA A 437 -7.12 26.90 -4.71
CA ALA A 437 -6.33 27.97 -5.30
C ALA A 437 -5.78 27.51 -6.67
N ALA A 438 -6.50 27.86 -7.74
CA ALA A 438 -6.14 27.70 -9.16
C ALA A 438 -5.32 26.43 -9.49
N SER A 439 -5.76 25.25 -9.05
CA SER A 439 -4.93 24.04 -9.10
C SER A 439 -4.80 23.49 -10.52
N ARG A 440 -3.56 23.28 -10.98
CA ARG A 440 -3.30 22.72 -12.32
C ARG A 440 -3.61 21.23 -12.37
N LEU A 441 -4.41 20.80 -13.34
CA LEU A 441 -4.67 19.40 -13.62
C LEU A 441 -3.50 18.78 -14.39
N GLU A 442 -2.84 17.77 -13.83
CA GLU A 442 -1.70 17.09 -14.47
C GLU A 442 -2.02 15.67 -14.98
N GLY A 443 -1.72 15.46 -16.26
CA GLY A 443 -1.74 14.16 -16.93
C GLY A 443 -1.99 14.30 -18.45
N THR A 444 -1.91 13.19 -19.17
CA THR A 444 -2.20 13.11 -20.60
C THR A 444 -3.61 12.54 -20.83
N PHE A 445 -4.56 13.41 -21.17
CA PHE A 445 -5.97 13.05 -21.31
C PHE A 445 -6.49 13.31 -22.72
N VAL A 446 -7.41 12.46 -23.18
CA VAL A 446 -8.18 12.67 -24.40
C VAL A 446 -9.45 13.47 -24.06
N GLU A 447 -9.67 14.59 -24.76
CA GLU A 447 -10.98 15.26 -24.81
C GLU A 447 -11.93 14.47 -25.71
N SER A 448 -12.57 13.43 -25.18
CA SER A 448 -13.59 12.69 -25.92
C SER A 448 -14.96 13.38 -25.82
N ASN A 449 -15.33 14.12 -26.87
CA ASN A 449 -16.73 14.44 -27.13
C ASN A 449 -17.33 13.30 -27.95
N ALA A 450 -18.33 12.62 -27.37
CA ALA A 450 -18.99 11.39 -27.84
C ALA A 450 -18.24 10.06 -27.60
N TYR A 451 -18.96 9.12 -26.99
CA TYR A 451 -18.65 7.70 -26.99
C TYR A 451 -18.79 7.15 -28.42
N GLN A 452 -17.67 6.94 -29.10
CA GLN A 452 -17.55 5.83 -30.04
C GLN A 452 -16.46 4.91 -29.52
N ILE A 453 -16.90 3.83 -28.86
CA ILE A 453 -16.05 2.66 -28.64
C ILE A 453 -15.84 2.06 -30.03
N ILE A 454 -14.73 2.41 -30.67
CA ILE A 454 -14.18 1.57 -31.72
C ILE A 454 -13.65 0.36 -30.95
N GLU A 455 -14.40 -0.74 -30.94
CA GLU A 455 -13.84 -2.03 -30.56
C GLU A 455 -12.65 -2.28 -31.49
N GLU A 456 -11.49 -2.65 -30.93
CA GLU A 456 -10.33 -3.12 -31.70
C GLU A 456 -10.61 -4.55 -32.25
N THR A 457 -11.68 -4.67 -33.03
CA THR A 457 -12.03 -5.89 -33.75
C THR A 457 -11.20 -5.97 -35.03
N GLN A 458 -10.12 -6.76 -34.94
CA GLN A 458 -9.40 -7.37 -36.07
C GLN A 458 -8.64 -6.39 -36.99
N GLY A 459 -7.38 -6.09 -36.64
CA GLY A 459 -6.51 -5.30 -37.52
C GLY A 459 -5.01 -5.24 -37.22
N SER A 460 -4.50 -5.91 -36.16
CA SER A 460 -3.07 -5.84 -35.85
C SER A 460 -2.20 -6.54 -36.90
N PRO A 461 -1.08 -5.94 -37.34
CA PRO A 461 -0.15 -6.59 -38.26
C PRO A 461 0.48 -7.84 -37.61
N GLN A 462 0.47 -8.97 -38.32
CA GLN A 462 0.79 -10.33 -37.81
C GLN A 462 2.24 -10.57 -37.34
N ASN A 463 3.04 -9.52 -37.19
CA ASN A 463 4.24 -9.53 -36.36
C ASN A 463 4.28 -8.17 -35.65
N PRO A 464 3.87 -8.06 -34.36
CA PRO A 464 4.24 -6.89 -33.58
C PRO A 464 5.77 -6.76 -33.66
N PRO A 465 6.32 -5.57 -34.02
CA PRO A 465 7.76 -5.40 -34.07
C PRO A 465 8.38 -5.84 -32.73
N ALA A 466 9.62 -6.33 -32.71
CA ALA A 466 10.23 -6.68 -31.44
C ALA A 466 10.28 -5.41 -30.54
N PRO A 467 9.94 -5.49 -29.23
CA PRO A 467 10.05 -4.34 -28.34
C PRO A 467 11.48 -3.79 -28.42
N ARG A 468 11.61 -2.52 -28.83
CA ARG A 468 12.93 -1.91 -29.05
C ARG A 468 13.29 -1.09 -27.82
N TRP A 469 14.33 -1.51 -27.14
CA TRP A 469 14.98 -0.70 -26.12
C TRP A 469 15.75 0.41 -26.81
N ILE A 470 15.25 1.65 -26.74
CA ILE A 470 15.94 2.82 -27.28
C ILE A 470 16.67 3.51 -26.13
N TYR A 471 17.97 3.75 -26.33
CA TYR A 471 18.76 4.55 -25.42
C TYR A 471 18.19 5.97 -25.35
N SER A 472 17.71 6.34 -24.17
CA SER A 472 17.26 7.68 -23.85
C SER A 472 18.46 8.45 -23.28
N PRO A 473 18.95 9.51 -23.94
CA PRO A 473 20.07 10.27 -23.42
C PRO A 473 19.68 10.89 -22.06
N PRO A 474 20.58 10.91 -21.06
CA PRO A 474 20.23 11.36 -19.73
C PRO A 474 19.75 12.81 -19.72
N ASN A 475 18.54 13.03 -19.20
CA ASN A 475 17.99 14.37 -19.04
C ASN A 475 18.60 15.05 -17.80
N ARG A 476 19.58 15.93 -18.03
CA ARG A 476 20.26 16.70 -16.98
C ARG A 476 19.51 17.99 -16.69
N ARG A 477 19.23 18.24 -15.41
CA ARG A 477 18.72 19.50 -14.88
C ARG A 477 19.71 20.09 -13.88
N THR A 478 20.04 21.37 -14.02
CA THR A 478 20.80 22.12 -13.00
C THR A 478 19.82 22.76 -12.04
N LEU A 479 20.02 22.54 -10.75
CA LEU A 479 19.24 23.12 -9.66
C LEU A 479 20.17 24.00 -8.81
N TYR A 480 19.64 25.14 -8.35
CA TYR A 480 20.33 26.01 -7.41
C TYR A 480 19.56 26.01 -6.08
N SER A 481 20.28 25.92 -4.97
CA SER A 481 19.73 25.97 -3.61
C SER A 481 20.69 26.72 -2.67
N GLY A 482 20.21 27.04 -1.47
CA GLY A 482 20.87 28.01 -0.58
C GLY A 482 20.54 29.45 -0.96
N ASN A 483 21.44 30.38 -0.68
CA ASN A 483 21.30 31.78 -1.08
C ASN A 483 21.77 31.93 -2.54
N ILE A 484 20.85 32.24 -3.46
CA ILE A 484 21.18 32.46 -4.88
C ILE A 484 22.10 33.68 -5.04
N SER A 485 21.98 34.67 -4.15
CA SER A 485 22.85 35.85 -4.06
C SER A 485 23.90 35.71 -2.95
N ALA A 486 24.49 34.51 -2.77
CA ALA A 486 25.54 34.28 -1.77
C ALA A 486 26.80 35.12 -2.01
N ASP A 487 27.05 35.50 -3.26
CA ASP A 487 28.10 36.42 -3.68
C ASP A 487 27.90 37.87 -3.20
N GLN A 488 26.68 38.21 -2.78
CA GLN A 488 26.34 39.54 -2.25
C GLN A 488 26.45 39.54 -0.72
N CYS A 489 27.11 40.56 -0.18
CA CYS A 489 27.24 40.73 1.27
C CYS A 489 25.86 40.96 1.92
N PRO A 490 25.50 40.26 3.02
CA PRO A 490 24.23 40.45 3.70
C PRO A 490 24.00 41.91 4.13
N SER A 491 22.80 42.44 3.85
CA SER A 491 22.47 43.87 4.04
C SER A 491 22.46 44.34 5.50
N ASP A 492 22.41 43.41 6.45
CA ASP A 492 22.57 43.64 7.89
C ASP A 492 24.04 43.83 8.32
N ILE A 493 25.01 43.29 7.55
CA ILE A 493 26.44 43.43 7.82
C ILE A 493 27.02 44.51 6.91
N GLN A 494 26.77 45.77 7.24
CA GLN A 494 27.29 46.91 6.46
C GLN A 494 28.72 47.30 6.87
N THR A 495 29.06 47.13 8.15
CA THR A 495 30.34 47.55 8.73
C THR A 495 30.96 46.46 9.60
N ILE A 496 32.25 46.24 9.42
CA ILE A 496 33.08 45.35 10.24
C ILE A 496 33.50 46.13 11.48
N LYS A 497 33.20 45.60 12.69
CA LYS A 497 33.48 46.26 13.98
C LYS A 497 34.29 45.43 14.98
N SER A 498 34.59 44.18 14.65
CA SER A 498 35.34 43.22 15.47
C SER A 498 35.97 42.18 14.54
N MET A 499 37.05 41.53 14.98
CA MET A 499 37.67 40.41 14.28
C MET A 499 36.80 39.14 14.31
N SER A 500 35.84 39.03 15.24
CA SER A 500 34.88 37.91 15.33
C SER A 500 33.93 37.79 14.12
N LEU A 501 33.82 38.82 13.29
CA LEU A 501 33.03 38.76 12.05
C LEU A 501 33.79 38.10 10.89
N ASN A 502 35.09 37.82 11.04
CA ASN A 502 35.89 37.08 10.07
C ASN A 502 35.42 35.63 10.00
N TYR A 503 35.29 35.06 8.80
CA TYR A 503 34.72 33.72 8.63
C TYR A 503 35.51 32.62 9.37
N VAL A 504 36.85 32.75 9.51
CA VAL A 504 37.66 31.80 10.31
C VAL A 504 37.46 31.94 11.83
N ALA A 505 36.85 33.04 12.28
CA ALA A 505 36.51 33.33 13.67
C ALA A 505 35.04 33.01 13.99
N SER A 506 34.39 32.13 13.22
CA SER A 506 32.94 31.84 13.23
C SER A 506 32.05 32.99 12.72
N GLY A 507 32.61 33.92 11.95
CA GLY A 507 31.85 34.96 11.25
C GLY A 507 30.80 34.39 10.30
N ARG A 508 29.75 35.18 10.04
CA ARG A 508 28.61 34.74 9.21
C ARG A 508 29.07 34.38 7.79
N THR A 509 28.59 33.25 7.30
CA THR A 509 28.76 32.80 5.91
C THR A 509 27.40 32.65 5.22
N THR A 510 27.41 32.60 3.89
CA THR A 510 26.27 32.14 3.09
C THR A 510 26.75 31.14 2.04
N GLN A 511 25.85 30.29 1.54
CA GLN A 511 26.20 29.25 0.58
C GLN A 511 25.31 29.29 -0.65
N LEU A 512 25.93 29.18 -1.82
CA LEU A 512 25.29 28.84 -3.09
C LEU A 512 25.61 27.37 -3.38
N ILE A 513 24.58 26.55 -3.57
CA ILE A 513 24.72 25.13 -3.89
C ILE A 513 24.15 24.90 -5.29
N LYS A 514 25.01 24.51 -6.24
CA LYS A 514 24.63 24.08 -7.59
C LYS A 514 24.66 22.57 -7.65
N VAL A 515 23.55 21.95 -8.06
CA VAL A 515 23.45 20.49 -8.21
C VAL A 515 22.96 20.15 -9.61
N GLU A 516 23.72 19.35 -10.35
CA GLU A 516 23.28 18.78 -11.62
C GLU A 516 22.69 17.38 -11.36
N LYS A 517 21.40 17.20 -11.67
CA LYS A 517 20.69 15.93 -11.47
C LYS A 517 20.29 15.29 -12.80
N GLU A 518 20.43 13.98 -12.87
CA GLU A 518 19.79 13.12 -13.87
C GLU A 518 18.61 12.43 -13.17
N GLY A 519 17.38 12.90 -13.43
CA GLY A 519 16.22 12.51 -12.63
C GLY A 519 16.41 12.91 -11.15
N ASN A 520 16.49 11.93 -10.26
CA ASN A 520 16.74 12.12 -8.83
C ASN A 520 18.21 11.87 -8.42
N PHE A 521 19.05 11.38 -9.33
CA PHE A 521 20.45 11.06 -9.08
C PHE A 521 21.33 12.31 -9.28
N GLU A 522 22.17 12.63 -8.31
CA GLU A 522 23.10 13.77 -8.39
C GLU A 522 24.35 13.37 -9.17
N VAL A 523 24.71 14.14 -10.20
CA VAL A 523 25.87 13.88 -11.09
C VAL A 523 27.01 14.85 -10.83
N LEU A 524 26.71 16.03 -10.29
CA LEU A 524 27.68 17.02 -9.83
C LEU A 524 27.05 17.83 -8.71
N ARG A 525 27.79 18.09 -7.64
CA ARG A 525 27.38 19.02 -6.58
C ARG A 525 28.51 20.00 -6.28
N GLU A 526 28.27 21.27 -6.53
CA GLU A 526 29.19 22.38 -6.26
C GLU A 526 28.63 23.20 -5.10
N VAL A 527 29.44 23.42 -4.06
CA VAL A 527 29.11 24.24 -2.89
C VAL A 527 30.10 25.41 -2.86
N HIS A 528 29.58 26.62 -3.03
CA HIS A 528 30.35 27.86 -2.95
C HIS A 528 29.96 28.58 -1.65
N THR A 529 30.87 28.65 -0.68
CA THR A 529 30.66 29.38 0.58
C THR A 529 31.32 30.75 0.52
N TYR A 530 30.55 31.78 0.81
CA TYR A 530 31.00 33.16 0.89
C TYR A 530 31.00 33.64 2.34
N GLY A 531 31.95 34.50 2.69
CA GLY A 531 32.15 35.03 4.04
C GLY A 531 33.07 36.24 4.04
N LEU A 532 33.26 36.86 5.21
CA LEU A 532 34.20 37.97 5.36
C LEU A 532 35.64 37.48 5.52
N GLU A 533 36.52 37.93 4.62
CA GLU A 533 37.95 37.60 4.57
C GLU A 533 38.79 38.89 4.62
N TYR A 534 39.33 39.21 5.81
CA TYR A 534 40.13 40.40 6.09
C TYR A 534 41.17 40.19 7.20
N LEU A 535 42.24 40.98 7.20
CA LEU A 535 43.18 41.15 8.32
C LEU A 535 42.87 42.44 9.07
N SER A 536 43.29 42.60 10.34
CA SER A 536 43.11 43.87 11.06
C SER A 536 43.64 45.07 10.27
N THR A 537 44.82 44.94 9.65
CA THR A 537 45.44 46.03 8.88
C THR A 537 44.66 46.45 7.63
N ASP A 538 43.68 45.66 7.19
CA ASP A 538 42.82 46.01 6.06
C ASP A 538 41.55 46.75 6.53
N VAL A 539 41.17 46.63 7.81
CA VAL A 539 39.89 47.11 8.36
C VAL A 539 40.01 48.18 9.46
N LEU A 540 41.24 48.59 9.80
CA LEU A 540 41.48 49.63 10.81
C LEU A 540 41.29 51.04 10.24
N ASP A 541 40.55 51.87 10.98
CA ASP A 541 40.44 53.30 10.69
C ASP A 541 41.69 54.09 11.12
N ALA A 542 41.73 55.39 10.79
CA ALA A 542 42.83 56.28 11.16
C ALA A 542 43.05 56.45 12.67
N LYS A 543 42.13 55.96 13.52
CA LYS A 543 42.22 55.94 14.98
C LYS A 543 42.57 54.54 15.53
N LYS A 544 42.88 53.57 14.66
CA LYS A 544 43.13 52.16 14.99
C LYS A 544 41.92 51.43 15.61
N ASN A 545 40.69 51.79 15.23
CA ASN A 545 39.51 50.97 15.54
C ASN A 545 39.14 50.10 14.34
N VAL A 546 38.71 48.87 14.58
CA VAL A 546 38.14 48.01 13.52
C VAL A 546 36.85 48.65 13.02
N ASN A 547 36.89 49.20 11.80
CA ASN A 547 35.80 49.97 11.22
C ASN A 547 35.98 50.10 9.70
N ALA A 548 35.45 49.15 8.94
CA ALA A 548 35.49 49.16 7.48
C ALA A 548 34.18 48.68 6.84
N GLN A 549 33.96 49.03 5.57
CA GLN A 549 32.79 48.60 4.80
C GLN A 549 32.89 47.12 4.45
N ALA A 550 31.93 46.32 4.90
CA ALA A 550 32.00 44.86 4.83
C ALA A 550 31.98 44.31 3.39
N VAL A 551 31.32 45.01 2.46
CA VAL A 551 31.17 44.62 1.05
C VAL A 551 32.52 44.38 0.36
N GLY A 552 33.56 45.13 0.71
CA GLY A 552 34.92 44.95 0.14
C GLY A 552 35.65 43.68 0.58
N PHE A 553 35.13 43.01 1.63
CA PHE A 553 35.75 41.83 2.25
C PHE A 553 34.88 40.58 2.13
N TRP A 554 33.68 40.68 1.57
CA TRP A 554 32.82 39.55 1.28
C TRP A 554 33.36 38.79 0.06
N LYS A 555 33.93 37.60 0.27
CA LYS A 555 34.64 36.83 -0.75
C LYS A 555 34.18 35.37 -0.76
N LEU A 556 34.48 34.68 -1.86
CA LEU A 556 34.35 33.23 -1.97
C LEU A 556 35.45 32.57 -1.13
N VAL A 557 35.10 32.13 0.07
CA VAL A 557 36.06 31.59 1.06
C VAL A 557 36.22 30.09 0.98
N LYS A 558 35.23 29.36 0.42
CA LYS A 558 35.32 27.90 0.26
C LYS A 558 34.64 27.44 -1.04
N THR A 559 35.26 26.51 -1.75
CA THR A 559 34.66 25.78 -2.87
C THR A 559 34.80 24.29 -2.67
N GLU A 560 33.72 23.53 -2.88
CA GLU A 560 33.71 22.07 -2.86
C GLU A 560 32.95 21.55 -4.08
N THR A 561 33.58 20.71 -4.89
CA THR A 561 33.00 20.06 -6.07
C THR A 561 33.01 18.55 -5.84
N THR A 562 31.84 17.96 -5.65
CA THR A 562 31.63 16.52 -5.45
C THR A 562 31.15 15.86 -6.75
N GLU A 563 31.90 14.87 -7.22
CA GLU A 563 31.59 14.00 -8.36
C GLU A 563 31.31 12.57 -7.86
N PRO A 564 30.16 11.95 -8.21
CA PRO A 564 29.87 10.57 -7.85
C PRO A 564 30.73 9.60 -8.68
N THR A 565 31.19 8.53 -8.05
CA THR A 565 31.80 7.38 -8.74
C THR A 565 30.71 6.32 -8.97
N ILE A 566 30.58 5.86 -10.22
CA ILE A 566 29.51 4.96 -10.66
C ILE A 566 30.18 3.74 -11.32
N ASP A 567 29.75 2.54 -10.95
CA ASP A 567 30.12 1.34 -11.72
C ASP A 567 29.40 1.36 -13.08
N ALA A 568 30.18 1.32 -14.16
CA ALA A 568 29.68 1.36 -15.53
C ALA A 568 28.89 0.09 -15.91
N ALA A 569 29.12 -1.05 -15.26
CA ALA A 569 28.41 -2.29 -15.55
C ALA A 569 27.01 -2.33 -14.92
N THR A 570 26.90 -1.95 -13.65
CA THR A 570 25.65 -2.07 -12.86
C THR A 570 24.84 -0.77 -12.76
N ASN A 571 25.48 0.37 -13.02
CA ASN A 571 24.98 1.73 -12.80
C ASN A 571 24.70 2.09 -11.31
N TYR A 572 25.26 1.36 -10.35
CA TYR A 572 25.22 1.74 -8.93
C TYR A 572 26.29 2.77 -8.57
N LEU A 573 25.96 3.61 -7.57
CA LEU A 573 26.89 4.53 -6.92
C LEU A 573 27.89 3.73 -6.07
N THR A 574 29.15 3.71 -6.48
CA THR A 574 30.26 3.02 -5.78
C THR A 574 31.12 3.97 -4.95
N GLY A 575 30.79 5.26 -4.91
CA GLY A 575 31.53 6.25 -4.12
C GLY A 575 31.29 7.69 -4.56
N SER A 576 32.10 8.59 -4.05
CA SER A 576 32.14 9.99 -4.45
C SER A 576 33.54 10.59 -4.25
N ARG A 577 33.88 11.63 -5.01
CA ARG A 577 35.12 12.38 -4.88
C ARG A 577 34.77 13.85 -4.73
N THR A 578 35.10 14.45 -3.60
CA THR A 578 35.07 15.91 -3.43
C THR A 578 36.47 16.47 -3.56
N ILE A 579 36.62 17.47 -4.42
CA ILE A 579 37.82 18.31 -4.50
C ILE A 579 37.44 19.76 -4.23
N GLY A 580 38.35 20.55 -3.68
CA GLY A 580 38.01 21.92 -3.31
C GLY A 580 39.14 22.72 -2.71
N LYS A 581 38.77 23.90 -2.18
CA LYS A 581 39.66 24.83 -1.48
C LYS A 581 38.93 25.50 -0.32
N ASP A 582 39.62 25.73 0.80
CA ASP A 582 39.15 26.52 1.94
C ASP A 582 40.19 27.60 2.27
N ARG A 583 39.83 28.88 2.28
CA ARG A 583 40.75 30.02 2.34
C ARG A 583 41.11 30.43 3.76
N ARG A 584 41.82 29.59 4.51
CA ARG A 584 42.08 29.77 5.97
C ARG A 584 43.42 30.44 6.31
N GLN A 585 43.62 30.75 7.60
CA GLN A 585 44.85 31.32 8.18
C GLN A 585 45.44 30.35 9.23
N PHE A 586 46.76 30.17 9.28
CA PHE A 586 47.44 29.35 10.29
C PHE A 586 47.31 29.89 11.72
N ARG A 587 47.15 31.20 11.86
CA ARG A 587 46.70 31.86 13.09
C ARG A 587 45.56 32.80 12.76
N THR A 588 44.46 32.65 13.49
CA THR A 588 43.36 33.63 13.49
C THR A 588 43.70 34.75 14.46
N GLU A 589 43.56 36.00 14.02
CA GLU A 589 43.73 37.20 14.83
C GLU A 589 42.54 37.39 15.79
N SER A 590 42.79 37.90 16.99
CA SER A 590 41.73 38.23 17.97
C SER A 590 41.40 39.73 17.93
N ASP A 591 40.43 40.17 18.74
CA ASP A 591 40.16 41.61 18.93
C ASP A 591 41.33 42.37 19.60
N GLN A 592 42.45 41.70 19.93
CA GLN A 592 43.70 42.33 20.39
C GLN A 592 44.57 42.89 19.25
N LEU A 593 44.25 42.58 17.99
CA LEU A 593 44.90 43.12 16.78
C LEU A 593 46.40 42.78 16.68
N GLU A 594 46.74 41.51 16.92
CA GLU A 594 48.12 41.03 17.02
C GLU A 594 48.99 41.35 15.79
N LEU A 595 48.42 41.51 14.59
CA LEU A 595 49.20 41.89 13.39
C LEU A 595 49.83 43.29 13.48
N LEU A 596 49.36 44.16 14.37
CA LEU A 596 49.94 45.50 14.54
C LEU A 596 51.33 45.51 15.16
N ASP A 597 51.72 44.44 15.86
CA ASP A 597 53.05 44.30 16.47
C ASP A 597 54.10 43.75 15.50
N TYR A 598 53.67 43.16 14.37
CA TYR A 598 54.56 42.56 13.37
C TYR A 598 54.70 43.43 12.11
N ARG A 599 55.88 43.41 11.51
CA ARG A 599 56.10 43.98 10.17
C ARG A 599 55.72 42.93 9.12
N ARG A 600 55.35 43.39 7.92
CA ARG A 600 55.09 42.52 6.74
C ARG A 600 56.28 41.64 6.31
N THR A 601 57.49 41.91 6.83
CA THR A 601 58.71 41.13 6.61
C THR A 601 58.94 40.04 7.65
N ASP A 602 58.19 40.07 8.76
CA ASP A 602 58.44 39.19 9.89
C ASP A 602 57.79 37.83 9.64
N PRO A 603 58.47 36.69 9.86
CA PRO A 603 57.91 35.37 9.58
C PRO A 603 56.56 35.07 10.25
N GLU A 604 56.28 35.63 11.43
CA GLU A 604 54.98 35.54 12.09
C GLU A 604 53.82 36.16 11.29
N TRP A 605 54.07 37.25 10.55
CA TRP A 605 53.04 37.92 9.73
C TRP A 605 52.45 36.96 8.69
N ASP A 606 53.28 36.07 8.16
CA ASP A 606 52.91 35.10 7.13
C ASP A 606 51.88 34.06 7.61
N LEU A 607 51.82 33.80 8.93
CA LEU A 607 50.86 32.86 9.53
C LEU A 607 49.42 33.37 9.52
N TYR A 608 49.21 34.67 9.50
CA TYR A 608 47.88 35.29 9.44
C TYR A 608 47.37 35.46 8.01
N GLN A 609 48.21 35.25 6.99
CA GLN A 609 47.77 35.38 5.60
C GLN A 609 46.81 34.26 5.21
N PHE A 610 45.74 34.63 4.50
CA PHE A 610 44.79 33.67 3.94
C PHE A 610 45.43 32.85 2.81
N ARG A 611 45.29 31.53 2.89
CA ARG A 611 45.85 30.56 1.93
C ARG A 611 44.79 29.55 1.52
N ASP A 612 44.89 29.04 0.30
CA ASP A 612 43.99 27.99 -0.18
C ASP A 612 44.42 26.63 0.43
N PHE A 613 43.72 26.14 1.45
CA PHE A 613 43.86 24.78 1.97
C PHE A 613 43.16 23.83 1.00
N PRO A 614 43.84 22.80 0.45
CA PRO A 614 43.22 21.87 -0.49
C PRO A 614 42.21 20.98 0.25
N ILE A 615 41.00 20.88 -0.30
CA ILE A 615 40.00 19.91 0.17
C ILE A 615 40.10 18.68 -0.71
N LEU A 616 40.33 17.52 -0.09
CA LEU A 616 40.19 16.21 -0.72
C LEU A 616 39.29 15.34 0.16
N GLN A 617 38.18 14.88 -0.39
CA GLN A 617 37.37 13.81 0.19
C GLN A 617 37.18 12.70 -0.83
N LEU A 618 37.34 11.46 -0.38
CA LEU A 618 37.12 10.24 -1.14
C LEU A 618 36.18 9.35 -0.36
N GLU A 619 35.03 9.04 -0.93
CA GLU A 619 34.10 8.03 -0.45
C GLU A 619 34.18 6.84 -1.41
N ALA A 620 34.37 5.64 -0.88
CA ALA A 620 34.29 4.39 -1.63
C ALA A 620 33.31 3.44 -0.94
N LYS A 621 32.54 2.69 -1.74
CA LYS A 621 31.52 1.74 -1.30
C LYS A 621 31.76 0.38 -1.92
N VAL A 622 31.74 -0.66 -1.11
CA VAL A 622 31.72 -2.06 -1.55
C VAL A 622 30.27 -2.51 -1.55
N LEU A 623 29.78 -2.89 -2.73
CA LEU A 623 28.40 -3.31 -2.94
C LEU A 623 28.32 -4.83 -3.14
N GLN A 624 27.27 -5.46 -2.60
CA GLN A 624 27.01 -6.88 -2.79
C GLN A 624 25.55 -7.13 -3.13
N GLN A 625 25.30 -8.18 -3.93
CA GLN A 625 23.95 -8.53 -4.35
C GLN A 625 23.17 -9.15 -3.18
N PHE A 626 21.89 -8.78 -3.02
CA PHE A 626 21.02 -9.43 -2.02
C PHE A 626 20.94 -10.95 -2.23
N ALA A 627 21.01 -11.42 -3.48
CA ALA A 627 21.02 -12.84 -3.84
C ALA A 627 22.17 -13.66 -3.20
N ALA A 628 23.24 -13.01 -2.69
CA ALA A 628 24.32 -13.70 -1.98
C ALA A 628 23.95 -14.09 -0.54
N TYR A 629 22.93 -13.47 0.06
CA TYR A 629 22.52 -13.66 1.46
C TYR A 629 21.06 -14.07 1.62
N TYR A 630 20.19 -13.62 0.72
CA TYR A 630 18.73 -13.77 0.84
C TYR A 630 18.19 -14.72 -0.24
N ALA A 631 17.64 -15.85 0.19
CA ALA A 631 17.24 -16.95 -0.68
C ALA A 631 15.99 -16.66 -1.55
N ASP A 632 15.25 -15.60 -1.25
CA ASP A 632 14.17 -15.06 -2.09
C ASP A 632 14.73 -14.12 -3.17
N ALA A 633 15.69 -13.26 -2.86
CA ALA A 633 16.41 -12.44 -3.84
C ALA A 633 17.20 -13.32 -4.82
N ALA A 634 17.75 -14.44 -4.37
CA ALA A 634 18.36 -15.45 -5.24
C ALA A 634 17.37 -16.17 -6.19
N LYS A 635 16.06 -16.08 -5.90
CA LYS A 635 14.96 -16.59 -6.75
C LYS A 635 14.34 -15.48 -7.60
N GLU A 636 14.77 -14.23 -7.47
CA GLU A 636 14.28 -13.14 -8.33
C GLU A 636 14.82 -13.36 -9.75
N VAL A 637 13.96 -13.90 -10.61
CA VAL A 637 14.25 -14.04 -12.04
C VAL A 637 14.31 -12.63 -12.64
N PRO A 638 15.34 -12.30 -13.44
CA PRO A 638 15.36 -11.05 -14.19
C PRO A 638 14.02 -10.81 -14.91
N PRO A 639 13.50 -9.57 -14.98
CA PRO A 639 12.36 -9.23 -15.81
C PRO A 639 12.74 -9.49 -17.27
N LEU A 640 12.28 -10.64 -17.76
CA LEU A 640 12.45 -11.07 -19.14
C LEU A 640 11.22 -10.64 -19.93
N ASP A 641 11.44 -9.72 -20.87
CA ASP A 641 10.41 -9.32 -21.82
C ASP A 641 10.05 -10.49 -22.74
N GLN A 642 8.76 -10.83 -22.77
CA GLN A 642 8.26 -11.91 -23.61
C GLN A 642 8.06 -11.42 -25.05
N ARG A 643 8.89 -11.91 -25.96
CA ARG A 643 8.69 -11.78 -27.40
C ARG A 643 7.99 -13.02 -27.92
N LYS A 644 6.77 -12.87 -28.42
CA LYS A 644 6.08 -13.91 -29.18
C LYS A 644 6.74 -14.12 -30.55
N LEU A 645 6.96 -15.38 -30.91
CA LEU A 645 7.55 -15.79 -32.18
C LEU A 645 6.64 -16.86 -32.80
N CYS A 646 5.85 -16.48 -33.81
CA CYS A 646 5.08 -17.44 -34.59
C CYS A 646 6.03 -18.38 -35.33
N ARG A 647 5.77 -19.67 -35.26
CA ARG A 647 6.48 -20.74 -35.97
C ARG A 647 5.76 -21.03 -37.30
N PRO A 648 6.46 -21.64 -38.28
CA PRO A 648 5.84 -21.98 -39.57
C PRO A 648 4.65 -22.94 -39.51
N ASP A 649 4.49 -23.67 -38.40
CA ASP A 649 3.40 -24.62 -38.15
C ASP A 649 2.12 -23.95 -37.58
N GLY A 650 2.10 -22.62 -37.48
CA GLY A 650 0.98 -21.85 -36.91
C GLY A 650 0.95 -21.83 -35.39
N THR A 651 1.89 -22.48 -34.70
CA THR A 651 2.05 -22.36 -33.25
C THR A 651 2.86 -21.12 -32.89
N SER A 652 2.70 -20.62 -31.67
CA SER A 652 3.53 -19.53 -31.14
C SER A 652 4.53 -20.07 -30.12
N SER A 653 5.70 -19.44 -30.02
CA SER A 653 6.66 -19.72 -28.95
C SER A 653 7.22 -18.42 -28.37
N VAL A 654 7.39 -18.38 -27.05
CA VAL A 654 7.88 -17.19 -26.36
C VAL A 654 9.41 -17.22 -26.29
N GLN A 655 10.04 -16.24 -26.93
CA GLN A 655 11.45 -15.92 -26.77
C GLN A 655 11.59 -14.84 -25.68
N TYR A 656 12.43 -15.08 -24.69
CA TYR A 656 12.70 -14.11 -23.63
C TYR A 656 13.82 -13.14 -24.03
N VAL A 657 13.59 -11.85 -23.87
CA VAL A 657 14.58 -10.78 -24.09
C VAL A 657 14.89 -10.14 -22.73
N PRO A 658 16.15 -10.11 -22.26
CA PRO A 658 16.48 -9.43 -21.01
C PRO A 658 16.30 -7.92 -21.12
N ASP A 659 15.72 -7.29 -20.09
CA ASP A 659 15.70 -5.83 -19.96
C ASP A 659 17.16 -5.32 -19.79
N PRO A 660 17.68 -4.46 -20.70
CA PRO A 660 19.03 -3.91 -20.60
C PRO A 660 19.20 -2.93 -19.41
N ASN A 661 18.11 -2.51 -18.77
CA ASN A 661 18.15 -1.79 -17.50
C ASN A 661 18.12 -2.71 -16.29
N TYR A 662 17.92 -4.03 -16.42
CA TYR A 662 17.93 -4.88 -15.25
C TYR A 662 19.35 -5.07 -14.71
N THR A 663 19.47 -4.93 -13.40
CA THR A 663 20.65 -5.36 -12.64
C THR A 663 20.12 -5.90 -11.33
N TYR A 664 20.72 -6.98 -10.84
CA TYR A 664 20.37 -7.54 -9.53
C TYR A 664 20.45 -6.47 -8.44
N PRO A 665 19.50 -6.45 -7.50
CA PRO A 665 19.52 -5.49 -6.41
C PRO A 665 20.78 -5.70 -5.56
N MET A 666 21.45 -4.59 -5.24
CA MET A 666 22.65 -4.56 -4.39
C MET A 666 22.42 -3.69 -3.15
N PHE A 667 23.20 -3.95 -2.09
CA PHE A 667 23.30 -3.11 -0.90
C PHE A 667 24.76 -2.79 -0.58
N GLU A 668 24.98 -1.77 0.25
CA GLU A 668 26.29 -1.37 0.75
C GLU A 668 26.72 -2.32 1.88
N VAL A 669 27.76 -3.14 1.65
CA VAL A 669 28.36 -4.02 2.68
C VAL A 669 29.43 -3.28 3.46
N ALA A 670 30.18 -2.41 2.78
CA ALA A 670 31.16 -1.55 3.42
C ALA A 670 31.22 -0.18 2.74
N SER A 671 31.56 0.85 3.50
CA SER A 671 31.97 2.13 2.95
C SER A 671 33.13 2.73 3.74
N ARG A 672 33.97 3.50 3.04
CA ARG A 672 35.06 4.29 3.64
C ARG A 672 34.97 5.70 3.10
N SER A 673 34.88 6.70 3.98
CA SER A 673 35.00 8.11 3.62
C SER A 673 36.23 8.70 4.29
N TYR A 674 37.24 9.00 3.48
CA TYR A 674 38.45 9.69 3.89
C TYR A 674 38.36 11.16 3.48
N LYS A 675 38.56 12.07 4.43
CA LYS A 675 38.59 13.53 4.23
C LYS A 675 39.90 14.06 4.77
N ASN A 676 40.57 14.89 3.97
CA ASN A 676 41.80 15.56 4.33
C ASN A 676 41.75 17.00 3.82
N THR A 677 41.97 17.93 4.74
CA THR A 677 42.02 19.37 4.48
C THR A 677 43.33 20.02 4.96
N PHE A 678 44.36 19.24 5.29
CA PHE A 678 45.53 19.77 5.98
C PHE A 678 46.48 20.57 5.08
N LEU A 679 47.10 21.59 5.68
CA LEU A 679 48.25 22.30 5.13
C LEU A 679 49.34 22.41 6.20
N LYS A 680 50.60 22.49 5.78
CA LYS A 680 51.76 22.66 6.67
C LYS A 680 52.44 23.99 6.43
N HIS A 681 52.95 24.59 7.49
CA HIS A 681 53.80 25.77 7.47
C HIS A 681 55.03 25.55 8.35
N ALA A 682 56.20 26.01 7.94
CA ALA A 682 57.34 26.07 8.86
C ALA A 682 56.98 26.97 10.06
N ASP A 683 57.29 26.53 11.29
CA ASP A 683 57.17 27.41 12.45
C ASP A 683 58.21 28.54 12.33
N PRO A 684 57.81 29.83 12.38
CA PRO A 684 58.75 30.95 12.29
C PRO A 684 59.81 30.95 13.41
N ASN A 685 59.54 30.28 14.53
CA ASN A 685 60.46 30.13 15.66
C ASN A 685 61.41 28.92 15.50
N SER A 686 61.32 28.18 14.38
CA SER A 686 62.15 27.03 14.08
C SER A 686 63.58 27.46 13.72
N LEU A 687 64.51 27.23 14.63
CA LEU A 687 65.93 27.53 14.41
C LEU A 687 66.64 26.32 13.77
N PRO A 688 67.61 26.50 12.84
CA PRO A 688 68.32 25.37 12.22
C PRO A 688 69.01 24.43 13.22
N ALA A 689 69.44 24.95 14.38
CA ALA A 689 70.06 24.17 15.46
C ALA A 689 69.04 23.50 16.41
N LYS A 690 67.77 23.86 16.34
CA LYS A 690 66.67 23.33 17.15
C LYS A 690 65.37 23.43 16.35
N PRO A 691 65.18 22.55 15.33
CA PRO A 691 64.00 22.60 14.48
C PRO A 691 62.76 22.34 15.35
N LEU A 692 61.82 23.28 15.29
CA LEU A 692 60.46 23.07 15.80
C LEU A 692 59.64 22.34 14.72
N PRO A 693 58.64 21.53 15.09
CA PRO A 693 57.78 20.87 14.11
C PRO A 693 56.93 21.89 13.38
N ASP A 694 56.70 21.68 12.09
CA ASP A 694 55.81 22.50 11.27
C ASP A 694 54.45 22.74 11.96
N LEU A 695 53.93 23.95 11.81
CA LEU A 695 52.55 24.27 12.15
C LEU A 695 51.65 23.54 11.17
N ILE A 696 50.79 22.67 11.70
CA ILE A 696 49.76 21.96 10.95
C ILE A 696 48.40 22.39 11.50
N GLN A 697 47.48 22.62 10.58
CA GLN A 697 46.09 22.99 10.86
C GLN A 697 45.17 22.14 9.99
N ASP A 698 43.89 22.11 10.38
CA ASP A 698 42.78 21.39 9.76
C ASP A 698 42.64 19.92 10.20
N GLU A 699 41.72 19.20 9.57
CA GLU A 699 41.24 17.88 9.94
C GLU A 699 41.74 16.78 8.98
N GLU A 700 42.14 15.64 9.54
CA GLU A 700 42.16 14.35 8.84
C GLU A 700 41.06 13.48 9.46
N GLN A 701 40.09 13.05 8.67
CA GLN A 701 38.95 12.22 9.11
C GLN A 701 38.85 10.97 8.24
N ASP A 702 38.74 9.80 8.87
CA ASP A 702 38.54 8.52 8.21
C ASP A 702 37.34 7.81 8.85
N VAL A 703 36.25 7.70 8.11
CA VAL A 703 35.03 7.02 8.53
C VAL A 703 34.96 5.70 7.79
N TYR A 704 35.02 4.59 8.53
CA TYR A 704 34.83 3.25 8.01
C TYR A 704 33.54 2.65 8.55
N ARG A 705 32.74 2.05 7.67
CA ARG A 705 31.44 1.44 7.97
C ARG A 705 31.39 0.05 7.35
N THR A 706 30.91 -0.94 8.10
CA THR A 706 30.61 -2.30 7.61
C THR A 706 29.26 -2.79 8.09
N ILE A 707 28.65 -3.66 7.30
CA ILE A 707 27.39 -4.34 7.60
C ILE A 707 27.62 -5.84 7.53
N ASP A 708 27.44 -6.51 8.67
CA ASP A 708 27.45 -7.97 8.78
C ASP A 708 26.01 -8.50 8.85
N ILE A 709 25.62 -9.33 7.87
CA ILE A 709 24.29 -9.93 7.82
C ILE A 709 24.20 -11.07 8.84
N LEU A 710 23.20 -11.03 9.72
CA LEU A 710 22.95 -12.11 10.67
C LEU A 710 22.27 -13.28 9.96
N THR A 711 23.06 -14.17 9.37
CA THR A 711 22.58 -15.45 8.86
C THR A 711 22.20 -16.35 10.04
N THR A 712 20.91 -16.48 10.34
CA THR A 712 20.41 -17.49 11.28
C THR A 712 20.81 -18.88 10.80
N ASP A 713 21.62 -19.59 11.59
CA ASP A 713 22.09 -20.95 11.30
C ASP A 713 20.88 -21.87 11.05
N THR A 714 20.72 -22.34 9.81
CA THR A 714 19.52 -23.06 9.33
C THR A 714 19.40 -24.50 9.83
N THR A 715 20.01 -24.81 10.98
CA THR A 715 20.04 -26.15 11.59
C THR A 715 18.84 -26.44 12.49
N SER A 716 18.05 -25.42 12.88
CA SER A 716 16.73 -25.62 13.49
C SER A 716 15.69 -25.95 12.42
N ASN A 717 15.24 -27.22 12.38
CA ASN A 717 14.12 -27.68 11.54
C ASN A 717 12.74 -27.15 12.03
N SER A 718 12.67 -25.89 12.46
CA SER A 718 11.42 -25.25 12.88
C SER A 718 10.67 -24.80 11.62
N THR A 719 9.45 -25.33 11.42
CA THR A 719 8.60 -24.96 10.28
C THR A 719 7.90 -23.60 10.45
N ASP A 720 8.22 -22.87 11.51
CA ASP A 720 7.64 -21.57 11.87
C ASP A 720 8.62 -20.40 11.70
N ASP A 721 9.83 -20.65 11.18
CA ASP A 721 10.90 -19.65 11.03
C ASP A 721 10.54 -18.53 10.04
N GLN A 722 9.83 -17.52 10.57
CA GLN A 722 10.20 -16.13 10.33
C GLN A 722 11.59 -15.92 10.95
N SER A 723 12.63 -16.32 10.23
CA SER A 723 14.00 -15.94 10.54
C SER A 723 14.03 -14.43 10.74
N ASN A 724 14.48 -13.98 11.92
CA ASN A 724 14.67 -12.56 12.18
C ASN A 724 15.77 -12.04 11.25
N GLU A 725 15.37 -11.55 10.08
CA GLU A 725 16.27 -10.83 9.18
C GLU A 725 16.78 -9.62 9.96
N GLY A 726 18.09 -9.51 10.07
CA GLY A 726 18.75 -8.43 10.78
C GLY A 726 20.21 -8.34 10.36
N PHE A 727 20.83 -7.21 10.68
CA PHE A 727 22.24 -6.97 10.40
C PHE A 727 22.87 -6.13 11.50
N ILE A 728 24.14 -6.38 11.77
CA ILE A 728 24.94 -5.55 12.66
C ILE A 728 25.67 -4.54 11.78
N GLU A 729 25.49 -3.27 12.08
CA GLU A 729 26.27 -2.18 11.49
C GLU A 729 27.39 -1.78 12.45
N TYR A 730 28.63 -1.83 11.97
CA TYR A 730 29.80 -1.31 12.65
C TYR A 730 30.27 -0.02 11.97
N THR A 731 30.37 1.06 12.73
CA THR A 731 30.95 2.33 12.27
C THR A 731 32.15 2.70 13.14
N SER A 732 33.26 3.02 12.50
CA SER A 732 34.52 3.47 13.10
C SER A 732 34.90 4.82 12.51
N THR A 733 34.78 5.88 13.30
CA THR A 733 35.15 7.25 12.93
C THR A 733 36.46 7.62 13.62
N GLY A 734 37.54 7.66 12.85
CA GLY A 734 38.78 8.32 13.24
C GLY A 734 38.73 9.79 12.83
N SER A 735 39.07 10.70 13.73
CA SER A 735 39.35 12.09 13.40
C SER A 735 40.58 12.58 14.15
N ALA A 736 41.46 13.28 13.45
CA ALA A 736 42.62 13.96 14.00
C ALA A 736 42.46 15.45 13.74
N GLN A 737 42.47 16.24 14.81
CA GLN A 737 42.31 17.69 14.80
C GLN A 737 43.32 18.35 15.75
N GLY A 738 43.26 19.68 15.85
CA GLY A 738 44.10 20.47 16.75
C GLY A 738 45.53 20.70 16.23
N LYS A 739 46.32 21.46 16.98
CA LYS A 739 47.70 21.80 16.58
C LYS A 739 48.54 20.52 16.50
N GLN A 740 49.21 20.32 15.36
CA GLN A 740 50.05 19.14 15.09
C GLN A 740 49.30 17.79 15.16
N PHE A 741 47.96 17.77 15.08
CA PHE A 741 47.12 16.57 15.24
C PHE A 741 47.22 15.92 16.63
N SER A 742 47.44 16.70 17.68
CA SER A 742 47.50 16.19 19.06
C SER A 742 46.17 15.62 19.57
N GLU A 743 45.05 15.98 18.95
CA GLU A 743 43.71 15.54 19.32
C GLU A 743 43.22 14.51 18.29
N ALA A 744 43.67 13.27 18.46
CA ALA A 744 43.18 12.12 17.70
C ALA A 744 42.10 11.37 18.51
N THR A 745 40.90 11.25 17.95
CA THR A 745 39.79 10.49 18.53
C THR A 745 39.38 9.35 17.59
N LEU A 746 39.11 8.18 18.18
CA LEU A 746 38.58 7.02 17.46
C LEU A 746 37.29 6.58 18.15
N THR A 747 36.16 6.86 17.52
CA THR A 747 34.82 6.47 17.99
C THR A 747 34.38 5.22 17.26
N ARG A 748 33.90 4.21 18.00
CA ARG A 748 33.34 2.98 17.44
C ARG A 748 31.91 2.80 17.92
N VAL A 749 31.00 2.55 16.99
CA VAL A 749 29.57 2.36 17.23
C VAL A 749 29.15 1.04 16.60
N PHE A 750 28.37 0.26 17.35
CA PHE A 750 27.65 -0.91 16.85
C PHE A 750 26.16 -0.62 16.91
N ALA A 751 25.43 -0.96 15.86
CA ALA A 751 23.97 -0.86 15.81
C ALA A 751 23.37 -2.16 15.28
N ASP A 752 22.58 -2.81 16.12
CA ASP A 752 21.77 -3.96 15.72
C ASP A 752 20.52 -3.45 15.02
N ASN A 753 20.33 -3.79 13.75
CA ASN A 753 19.22 -3.34 12.93
C ASN A 753 18.31 -4.52 12.56
N GLU A 754 17.00 -4.34 12.74
CA GLU A 754 15.99 -5.28 12.26
C GLU A 754 15.68 -5.06 10.76
N GLY A 755 15.50 -6.14 10.02
CA GLY A 755 15.23 -6.14 8.58
C GLY A 755 16.47 -6.33 7.71
N ARG A 756 16.34 -5.96 6.43
CA ARG A 756 17.44 -5.99 5.44
C ARG A 756 18.09 -4.62 5.30
N PRO A 757 19.39 -4.54 4.94
CA PRO A 757 20.01 -3.28 4.58
C PRO A 757 19.29 -2.57 3.43
N GLY A 758 19.40 -1.24 3.39
CA GLY A 758 18.85 -0.44 2.29
C GLY A 758 19.51 -0.77 0.95
N ALA A 759 18.71 -0.80 -0.13
CA ALA A 759 19.23 -0.96 -1.48
C ALA A 759 20.14 0.23 -1.87
N ALA A 760 21.26 -0.07 -2.53
CA ALA A 760 22.23 0.92 -2.97
C ALA A 760 21.64 1.88 -4.01
N THR A 761 22.07 3.15 -3.98
CA THR A 761 21.59 4.16 -4.93
C THR A 761 22.05 3.85 -6.35
N ARG A 762 21.10 3.80 -7.29
CA ARG A 762 21.35 3.51 -8.71
C ARG A 762 21.02 4.73 -9.58
N ARG A 763 21.77 4.92 -10.65
CA ARG A 763 21.44 5.89 -11.70
C ARG A 763 20.14 5.48 -12.41
N PRO A 764 19.29 6.42 -12.88
CA PRO A 764 18.04 6.06 -13.55
C PRO A 764 18.25 5.24 -14.83
N ASN A 765 17.22 4.46 -15.18
CA ASN A 765 17.19 3.62 -16.38
C ASN A 765 17.50 4.43 -17.65
N GLN A 766 18.51 3.99 -18.41
CA GLN A 766 18.99 4.67 -19.63
C GLN A 766 18.28 4.18 -20.89
N PHE A 767 17.62 3.02 -20.86
CA PHE A 767 16.87 2.50 -21.99
C PHE A 767 15.38 2.61 -21.73
N LYS A 768 14.66 3.34 -22.59
CA LYS A 768 13.20 3.30 -22.58
C LYS A 768 12.74 2.15 -23.46
N LYS A 769 11.87 1.30 -22.92
CA LYS A 769 11.11 0.34 -23.75
C LYS A 769 10.22 1.15 -24.67
N VAL A 770 10.60 1.24 -25.95
CA VAL A 770 9.70 1.74 -26.98
C VAL A 770 8.80 0.56 -27.32
N GLN A 771 7.52 0.69 -26.95
CA GLN A 771 6.52 -0.24 -27.41
C GLN A 771 6.57 -0.24 -28.94
N PRO A 772 6.49 -1.41 -29.57
CA PRO A 772 6.71 -1.54 -31.00
C PRO A 772 5.48 -1.04 -31.77
N ASP A 773 5.40 0.29 -31.89
CA ASP A 773 4.38 1.11 -32.56
C ASP A 773 3.02 0.42 -32.82
N GLU A 774 2.01 0.83 -32.04
CA GLU A 774 0.71 1.19 -32.64
C GLU A 774 1.02 1.86 -33.98
N GLY A 775 0.69 1.19 -35.08
CA GLY A 775 1.52 1.27 -36.28
C GLY A 775 1.72 2.69 -36.80
N GLN A 776 2.81 2.87 -37.55
CA GLN A 776 3.01 4.02 -38.45
C GLN A 776 2.00 4.05 -39.63
N THR A 777 0.73 3.69 -39.41
CA THR A 777 -0.32 4.62 -39.84
C THR A 777 0.07 5.98 -39.29
N SER A 778 0.34 6.92 -40.20
CA SER A 778 0.81 8.25 -39.88
C SER A 778 0.14 8.79 -38.62
N GLY A 779 0.94 8.96 -37.57
CA GLY A 779 0.60 9.66 -36.33
C GLY A 779 0.38 11.16 -36.55
N VAL A 780 -0.47 11.50 -37.54
CA VAL A 780 -1.70 12.24 -37.29
C VAL A 780 -2.32 11.68 -36.01
N SER A 781 -1.76 12.08 -34.87
CA SER A 781 -2.53 12.19 -33.65
C SER A 781 -3.77 12.97 -34.06
N LEU A 782 -4.93 12.31 -33.98
CA LEU A 782 -6.21 12.92 -34.34
C LEU A 782 -6.49 14.19 -33.52
N ASN A 783 -5.73 14.41 -32.44
CA ASN A 783 -5.72 15.64 -31.65
C ASN A 783 -4.66 16.67 -32.10
N ASN A 784 -3.42 16.27 -32.48
CA ASN A 784 -2.37 17.24 -32.85
C ASN A 784 -2.36 17.67 -34.32
N ALA A 785 -2.85 16.86 -35.25
CA ALA A 785 -2.90 17.25 -36.67
C ALA A 785 -4.16 18.05 -37.02
N TYR A 786 -5.27 17.84 -36.32
CA TYR A 786 -6.48 18.65 -36.50
C TYR A 786 -6.41 20.03 -35.81
N ASN A 787 -5.54 20.19 -34.81
CA ASN A 787 -5.36 21.43 -34.04
C ASN A 787 -3.88 21.80 -33.82
N GLY A 788 -3.03 21.66 -34.84
CA GLY A 788 -1.74 22.38 -34.95
C GLY A 788 -0.76 22.26 -33.77
N GLY A 789 -0.68 21.09 -33.12
CA GLY A 789 0.26 20.84 -32.01
C GLY A 789 0.02 21.69 -30.76
N VAL A 790 -1.22 22.13 -30.50
CA VAL A 790 -1.55 22.97 -29.36
C VAL A 790 -1.64 22.15 -28.07
N THR A 791 -0.70 22.37 -27.15
CA THR A 791 -0.83 21.92 -25.76
C THR A 791 -1.76 22.84 -24.97
N PHE A 792 -2.62 22.22 -24.16
CA PHE A 792 -3.52 22.91 -23.25
C PHE A 792 -3.18 22.57 -21.80
N GLU A 793 -3.48 23.49 -20.91
CA GLU A 793 -3.40 23.41 -19.47
C GLU A 793 -4.82 23.59 -18.92
N TYR A 794 -5.24 22.74 -17.98
CA TYR A 794 -6.54 22.87 -17.34
C TYR A 794 -6.34 23.31 -15.89
N ILE A 795 -7.04 24.36 -15.48
CA ILE A 795 -6.96 24.95 -14.14
C ILE A 795 -8.31 24.73 -13.46
N LEU A 796 -8.29 24.14 -12.27
CA LEU A 796 -9.45 23.90 -11.42
C LEU A 796 -9.56 25.04 -10.39
N CYS A 797 -10.73 25.66 -10.27
CA CYS A 797 -10.99 26.71 -9.26
C CYS A 797 -12.31 26.42 -8.55
N THR A 798 -12.31 26.46 -7.21
CA THR A 798 -13.57 26.58 -6.43
C THR A 798 -14.07 28.03 -6.47
N PRO A 799 -15.36 28.30 -6.18
CA PRO A 799 -15.85 29.67 -5.98
C PRO A 799 -14.98 30.42 -4.98
N GLY A 800 -14.66 31.68 -5.27
CA GLY A 800 -13.70 32.48 -4.51
C GLY A 800 -12.41 32.75 -5.28
N HIS A 801 -11.91 31.75 -6.03
CA HIS A 801 -10.65 31.86 -6.78
C HIS A 801 -10.83 32.21 -8.25
N SER A 802 -9.88 32.98 -8.78
CA SER A 802 -9.67 33.24 -10.20
C SER A 802 -8.70 32.22 -10.82
N PRO A 803 -8.94 31.75 -12.07
CA PRO A 803 -7.95 30.95 -12.81
C PRO A 803 -6.68 31.71 -13.21
N ASP A 804 -6.64 33.03 -12.98
CA ASP A 804 -5.45 33.88 -13.18
C ASP A 804 -4.55 33.96 -11.93
N GLU A 805 -4.98 33.41 -10.79
CA GLU A 805 -4.14 33.30 -9.59
C GLU A 805 -2.94 32.36 -9.84
N PRO A 806 -1.81 32.56 -9.13
CA PRO A 806 -0.68 31.63 -9.22
C PRO A 806 -1.16 30.23 -8.80
N PRO A 807 -0.97 29.20 -9.63
CA PRO A 807 -1.55 27.89 -9.36
C PRO A 807 -0.96 27.29 -8.09
N GLY A 808 -1.83 26.75 -7.23
CA GLY A 808 -1.43 25.93 -6.09
C GLY A 808 -0.80 24.61 -6.52
N GLU A 809 -0.67 23.68 -5.57
CA GLU A 809 -0.12 22.35 -5.88
C GLU A 809 -0.92 21.66 -6.99
N PRO A 810 -0.25 21.06 -8.01
CA PRO A 810 -0.93 20.44 -9.13
C PRO A 810 -1.71 19.18 -8.71
N ALA A 811 -2.98 19.13 -9.10
CA ALA A 811 -3.83 17.95 -8.93
C ALA A 811 -3.53 16.93 -10.03
N SER A 812 -2.78 15.88 -9.70
CA SER A 812 -2.27 14.89 -10.65
C SER A 812 -3.15 13.64 -10.70
N TYR A 813 -3.66 13.29 -11.89
CA TYR A 813 -4.46 12.07 -12.11
C TYR A 813 -3.81 11.19 -13.18
N PRO A 814 -2.58 10.69 -12.97
CA PRO A 814 -1.70 10.15 -14.03
C PRO A 814 -2.18 8.84 -14.68
N ARG A 815 -3.35 8.32 -14.31
CA ARG A 815 -3.94 7.07 -14.80
C ARG A 815 -5.27 7.24 -15.52
N THR A 816 -5.87 8.43 -15.49
CA THR A 816 -7.09 8.67 -16.26
C THR A 816 -6.72 8.80 -17.74
N GLN A 817 -7.55 8.20 -18.60
CA GLN A 817 -7.38 8.27 -20.05
C GLN A 817 -8.13 9.46 -20.65
N TYR A 818 -9.23 9.86 -20.00
CA TYR A 818 -10.15 10.88 -20.45
C TYR A 818 -10.24 12.03 -19.47
N LEU A 819 -10.42 13.25 -19.98
CA LEU A 819 -10.58 14.45 -19.14
C LEU A 819 -11.75 14.29 -18.16
N SER A 820 -12.84 13.65 -18.59
CA SER A 820 -14.02 13.37 -17.75
C SER A 820 -13.70 12.52 -16.51
N GLN A 821 -12.77 11.57 -16.61
CA GLN A 821 -12.31 10.77 -15.47
C GLN A 821 -11.42 11.58 -14.54
N ALA A 822 -10.56 12.45 -15.07
CA ALA A 822 -9.74 13.36 -14.26
C ALA A 822 -10.62 14.36 -13.48
N LEU A 823 -11.65 14.92 -14.11
CA LEU A 823 -12.63 15.79 -13.47
C LEU A 823 -13.52 15.06 -12.45
N LEU A 824 -13.84 13.78 -12.68
CA LEU A 824 -14.51 12.95 -11.67
C LEU A 824 -13.60 12.70 -10.45
N GLY A 825 -12.33 12.38 -10.69
CA GLY A 825 -11.31 12.25 -9.64
C GLY A 825 -11.21 13.52 -8.80
N ALA A 826 -11.06 14.68 -9.45
CA ALA A 826 -11.03 15.98 -8.78
C ALA A 826 -12.30 16.29 -7.98
N ARG A 827 -13.50 15.99 -8.51
CA ARG A 827 -14.76 16.15 -7.76
C ARG A 827 -14.79 15.27 -6.52
N THR A 828 -14.41 14.01 -6.68
CA THR A 828 -14.42 13.01 -5.61
C THR A 828 -13.41 13.34 -4.51
N GLU A 829 -12.23 13.84 -4.90
CA GLU A 829 -11.21 14.30 -3.97
C GLU A 829 -11.61 15.59 -3.24
N LEU A 830 -12.13 16.60 -3.95
CA LEU A 830 -12.71 17.81 -3.32
C LEU A 830 -13.76 17.46 -2.28
N LYS A 831 -14.72 16.63 -2.66
CA LYS A 831 -15.82 16.23 -1.78
C LYS A 831 -15.31 15.46 -0.57
N TYR A 832 -14.33 14.57 -0.74
CA TYR A 832 -13.70 13.88 0.38
C TYR A 832 -12.98 14.85 1.32
N ARG A 833 -12.17 15.77 0.79
CA ARG A 833 -11.44 16.75 1.60
C ARG A 833 -12.40 17.70 2.32
N ASP A 834 -13.46 18.19 1.69
CA ASP A 834 -14.50 18.97 2.35
C ASP A 834 -15.16 18.19 3.50
N ILE A 835 -15.46 16.90 3.30
CA ILE A 835 -15.98 16.01 4.35
C ILE A 835 -14.98 15.83 5.51
N THR A 836 -13.66 15.77 5.28
CA THR A 836 -12.67 15.47 6.33
C THR A 836 -11.98 16.69 6.95
N GLU A 837 -11.96 17.82 6.24
CA GLU A 837 -11.12 18.99 6.54
C GLU A 837 -11.92 20.29 6.73
N SER A 838 -13.23 20.37 6.44
CA SER A 838 -13.99 21.62 6.61
C SER A 838 -14.60 21.81 8.01
N VAL A 839 -15.48 20.89 8.42
CA VAL A 839 -16.25 20.97 9.66
C VAL A 839 -16.34 19.57 10.26
N ASP A 840 -16.00 19.44 11.53
CA ASP A 840 -16.30 18.26 12.35
C ASP A 840 -17.55 18.54 13.18
N LEU A 841 -18.60 17.75 12.95
CA LEU A 841 -19.76 17.64 13.81
C LEU A 841 -19.59 16.37 14.65
N ALA A 842 -19.52 16.51 15.97
CA ALA A 842 -19.42 15.39 16.90
C ALA A 842 -20.71 15.23 17.71
N TYR A 843 -21.21 14.00 17.80
CA TYR A 843 -22.45 13.67 18.51
C TYR A 843 -22.54 12.18 18.85
N ALA A 844 -23.38 11.85 19.83
CA ALA A 844 -23.67 10.48 20.24
C ALA A 844 -25.02 10.01 19.67
N ILE A 845 -25.09 8.75 19.23
CA ILE A 845 -26.34 8.06 18.89
C ILE A 845 -26.46 6.77 19.71
N PRO A 846 -27.66 6.17 19.85
CA PRO A 846 -27.80 4.82 20.39
C PRO A 846 -26.88 3.83 19.65
N PHE A 847 -26.40 2.80 20.37
CA PHE A 847 -25.40 1.89 19.81
C PHE A 847 -25.88 1.24 18.51
N ASN A 848 -25.09 1.45 17.44
CA ASN A 848 -25.37 0.89 16.12
C ASN A 848 -24.07 0.41 15.47
N ALA A 849 -23.88 -0.91 15.50
CA ALA A 849 -22.76 -1.62 14.90
C ALA A 849 -22.78 -1.69 13.35
N GLN A 850 -23.81 -1.15 12.68
CA GLN A 850 -23.94 -1.16 11.22
C GLN A 850 -23.47 0.14 10.55
N VAL A 851 -23.38 1.25 11.29
CA VAL A 851 -22.85 2.52 10.76
C VAL A 851 -21.37 2.33 10.39
N ARG A 852 -20.96 2.87 9.24
CA ARG A 852 -19.61 2.78 8.69
C ARG A 852 -19.09 4.16 8.27
N PRO A 853 -17.76 4.38 8.25
CA PRO A 853 -17.19 5.58 7.65
C PRO A 853 -17.67 5.81 6.21
N LEU A 854 -17.83 7.09 5.87
CA LEU A 854 -18.42 7.65 4.66
C LEU A 854 -19.91 7.37 4.42
N ASP A 855 -20.63 6.74 5.35
CA ASP A 855 -22.09 6.67 5.34
C ASP A 855 -22.73 8.05 5.31
N LYS A 856 -23.84 8.18 4.58
CA LYS A 856 -24.71 9.36 4.64
C LYS A 856 -25.52 9.32 5.92
N MET A 857 -25.65 10.46 6.58
CA MET A 857 -26.49 10.61 7.76
C MET A 857 -27.22 11.95 7.72
N THR A 858 -28.51 11.92 7.99
CA THR A 858 -29.31 13.12 8.26
C THR A 858 -29.42 13.26 9.77
N VAL A 859 -28.81 14.29 10.34
CA VAL A 859 -28.83 14.54 11.78
C VAL A 859 -29.75 15.72 12.06
N LYS A 860 -30.69 15.55 12.99
CA LYS A 860 -31.55 16.61 13.49
C LYS A 860 -31.15 16.98 14.91
N ALA A 861 -30.83 18.25 15.14
CA ALA A 861 -30.60 18.83 16.45
C ALA A 861 -31.49 20.07 16.58
N GLU A 862 -32.32 20.09 17.62
CA GLU A 862 -33.34 21.12 17.86
C GLU A 862 -34.21 21.46 16.62
N ILE A 863 -33.88 22.54 15.92
CA ILE A 863 -34.58 23.05 14.73
C ILE A 863 -33.84 22.74 13.41
N ASP A 864 -32.54 22.44 13.49
CA ASP A 864 -31.68 22.29 12.32
C ASP A 864 -31.58 20.85 11.84
N THR A 865 -31.30 20.69 10.54
CA THR A 865 -31.14 19.38 9.90
C THR A 865 -29.90 19.41 9.01
N TYR A 866 -28.87 18.66 9.41
CA TYR A 866 -27.61 18.56 8.70
C TYR A 866 -27.55 17.29 7.87
N ALA A 867 -27.21 17.42 6.59
CA ALA A 867 -26.79 16.29 5.74
C ALA A 867 -25.28 16.11 5.92
N VAL A 868 -24.86 15.01 6.53
CA VAL A 868 -23.47 14.76 6.92
C VAL A 868 -22.98 13.38 6.47
N ARG A 869 -21.67 13.20 6.61
CA ARG A 869 -20.88 12.04 6.22
C ARG A 869 -20.05 11.60 7.40
N VAL A 870 -20.26 10.38 7.87
CA VAL A 870 -19.50 9.84 9.00
C VAL A 870 -18.01 9.79 8.64
N THR A 871 -17.15 10.50 9.36
CA THR A 871 -15.68 10.48 9.16
C THR A 871 -15.00 9.54 10.12
N VAL A 872 -15.44 9.54 11.38
CA VAL A 872 -14.91 8.70 12.47
C VAL A 872 -16.08 8.10 13.27
N ILE A 873 -15.91 6.86 13.70
CA ILE A 873 -16.80 6.16 14.61
C ILE A 873 -15.97 5.65 15.78
N SER A 874 -16.40 5.96 17.00
CA SER A 874 -15.86 5.37 18.22
C SER A 874 -16.98 4.69 19.00
N GLN A 875 -16.75 3.46 19.47
CA GLN A 875 -17.71 2.67 20.22
C GLN A 875 -17.06 2.14 21.48
N LYS A 876 -17.66 2.43 22.64
CA LYS A 876 -17.28 1.86 23.93
C LYS A 876 -18.35 0.87 24.38
N VAL A 877 -17.96 -0.39 24.54
CA VAL A 877 -18.84 -1.47 25.00
C VAL A 877 -18.26 -2.07 26.28
N VAL A 878 -19.08 -2.15 27.32
CA VAL A 878 -18.72 -2.71 28.63
C VAL A 878 -19.31 -4.12 28.74
N ILE A 879 -18.45 -5.12 28.96
CA ILE A 879 -18.85 -6.48 29.31
C ILE A 879 -19.10 -6.50 30.82
N GLN A 880 -20.37 -6.62 31.23
CA GLN A 880 -20.79 -6.69 32.63
C GLN A 880 -20.69 -8.11 33.21
N GLY A 881 -20.64 -9.13 32.36
CA GLY A 881 -20.55 -10.54 32.74
C GLY A 881 -20.93 -11.45 31.59
N GLN A 882 -21.55 -12.59 31.90
CA GLN A 882 -22.10 -13.50 30.89
C GLN A 882 -23.51 -13.97 31.25
N LEU A 883 -24.31 -14.22 30.20
CA LEU A 883 -25.62 -14.87 30.28
C LEU A 883 -25.65 -15.99 29.23
N ASN A 884 -25.90 -17.23 29.64
CA ASN A 884 -25.94 -18.41 28.76
C ASN A 884 -24.70 -18.57 27.86
N GLY A 885 -23.51 -18.23 28.37
CA GLY A 885 -22.24 -18.27 27.64
C GLY A 885 -21.98 -17.08 26.70
N TYR A 886 -22.98 -16.23 26.44
CA TYR A 886 -22.80 -14.98 25.71
C TYR A 886 -22.34 -13.85 26.64
N PRO A 887 -21.51 -12.90 26.18
CA PRO A 887 -21.14 -11.72 26.97
C PRO A 887 -22.37 -10.82 27.19
N LEU A 888 -22.61 -10.38 28.42
CA LEU A 888 -23.61 -9.36 28.70
C LEU A 888 -22.97 -7.99 28.44
N CYS A 889 -23.29 -7.39 27.30
CA CYS A 889 -22.71 -6.15 26.82
C CYS A 889 -23.69 -4.96 26.98
N VAL A 890 -23.15 -3.81 27.40
CA VAL A 890 -23.83 -2.51 27.33
C VAL A 890 -22.93 -1.46 26.69
N ALA A 891 -23.50 -0.47 26.01
CA ALA A 891 -22.79 0.65 25.40
C ALA A 891 -23.26 1.96 26.06
N PRO A 892 -22.72 2.34 27.23
CA PRO A 892 -23.22 3.47 28.01
C PRO A 892 -23.09 4.80 27.27
N ASP A 893 -22.07 4.91 26.42
CA ASP A 893 -21.79 6.09 25.60
C ASP A 893 -22.36 5.97 24.16
N GLY A 894 -23.11 4.90 23.87
CA GLY A 894 -23.66 4.62 22.54
C GLY A 894 -22.60 4.43 21.43
N THR A 895 -22.92 4.88 20.21
CA THR A 895 -21.93 5.13 19.15
C THR A 895 -21.61 6.62 19.13
N GLN A 896 -20.35 6.95 19.38
CA GLN A 896 -19.81 8.29 19.20
C GLN A 896 -19.43 8.48 17.73
N ILE A 897 -19.92 9.55 17.11
CA ILE A 897 -19.72 9.84 15.68
C ILE A 897 -19.04 11.20 15.55
N THR A 898 -18.01 11.25 14.71
CA THR A 898 -17.58 12.49 14.05
C THR A 898 -18.01 12.41 12.59
N ALA A 899 -18.56 13.50 12.06
CA ALA A 899 -19.03 13.59 10.69
C ALA A 899 -18.73 14.97 10.09
N GLY A 900 -18.52 15.04 8.78
CA GLY A 900 -18.43 16.31 8.03
C GLY A 900 -19.61 16.49 7.08
N ILE A 901 -19.73 17.67 6.46
CA ILE A 901 -20.92 18.03 5.68
C ILE A 901 -20.99 17.27 4.33
N ASP A 902 -22.14 16.67 3.98
CA ASP A 902 -22.37 16.04 2.66
C ASP A 902 -22.88 17.06 1.63
N ARG A 903 -22.02 17.97 1.18
CA ARG A 903 -22.35 18.92 0.10
C ARG A 903 -21.64 18.55 -1.21
N GLU A 904 -22.11 19.13 -2.30
CA GLU A 904 -21.41 19.11 -3.59
C GLU A 904 -20.66 20.44 -3.73
N LEU A 905 -19.34 20.39 -3.83
CA LEU A 905 -18.54 21.59 -4.13
C LEU A 905 -18.58 21.84 -5.64
N PRO A 906 -19.14 22.98 -6.11
CA PRO A 906 -18.97 23.39 -7.49
C PRO A 906 -17.50 23.76 -7.72
N PHE A 907 -17.00 23.50 -8.92
CA PHE A 907 -15.72 24.02 -9.39
C PHE A 907 -15.81 24.35 -10.87
N THR A 908 -15.03 25.34 -11.30
CA THR A 908 -14.87 25.70 -12.71
C THR A 908 -13.61 25.05 -13.27
N VAL A 909 -13.61 24.82 -14.59
CA VAL A 909 -12.47 24.25 -15.32
C VAL A 909 -12.10 25.23 -16.42
N THR A 910 -10.96 25.91 -16.26
CA THR A 910 -10.45 26.88 -17.24
C THR A 910 -9.40 26.22 -18.11
N LYS A 911 -9.61 26.25 -19.43
CA LYS A 911 -8.69 25.69 -20.43
C LYS A 911 -7.78 26.78 -21.00
N ARG A 912 -6.51 26.80 -20.59
CA ARG A 912 -5.48 27.73 -21.07
C ARG A 912 -4.65 27.08 -22.18
N ARG A 913 -4.28 27.87 -23.21
CA ARG A 913 -3.37 27.42 -24.27
C ARG A 913 -1.93 27.69 -23.84
N LEU A 914 -1.07 26.68 -23.87
CA LEU A 914 0.36 26.85 -23.59
C LEU A 914 1.10 27.35 -24.84
N PRO A 915 2.14 28.20 -24.68
CA PRO A 915 3.04 28.55 -25.77
C PRO A 915 3.87 27.33 -26.20
N LEU A 916 4.14 27.23 -27.51
CA LEU A 916 4.94 26.14 -28.08
C LEU A 916 6.39 26.20 -27.54
N PRO A 917 6.96 25.09 -27.05
CA PRO A 917 8.33 25.08 -26.54
C PRO A 917 9.33 25.32 -27.68
N THR A 918 10.25 26.26 -27.48
CA THR A 918 11.34 26.56 -28.43
C THR A 918 12.24 25.32 -28.59
N PRO A 919 12.56 24.87 -29.81
CA PRO A 919 13.30 23.63 -30.01
C PRO A 919 14.75 23.73 -29.48
N ALA A 920 15.15 22.77 -28.64
CA ALA A 920 16.49 22.69 -28.08
C ALA A 920 17.55 22.32 -29.15
N PRO A 921 18.79 22.85 -29.04
CA PRO A 921 19.87 22.53 -29.97
C PRO A 921 20.31 21.05 -29.86
N LYS A 922 20.67 20.44 -31.00
CA LYS A 922 21.12 19.03 -31.05
C LYS A 922 22.49 18.83 -30.38
N PRO A 923 22.65 17.85 -29.47
CA PRO A 923 23.96 17.46 -28.95
C PRO A 923 24.82 16.71 -30.00
N PRO A 924 26.16 16.80 -29.92
CA PRO A 924 27.07 16.03 -30.77
C PRO A 924 27.13 14.54 -30.38
N THR A 925 27.27 13.67 -31.37
CA THR A 925 27.36 12.21 -31.22
C THR A 925 28.77 11.75 -30.82
N ARG A 926 28.87 10.84 -29.83
CA ARG A 926 30.12 10.19 -29.39
C ARG A 926 30.10 8.69 -29.76
N PRO A 927 31.22 8.06 -30.19
CA PRO A 927 31.24 6.64 -30.55
C PRO A 927 31.25 5.72 -29.32
N PRO A 928 30.65 4.51 -29.40
CA PRO A 928 30.70 3.50 -28.34
C PRO A 928 31.91 2.55 -28.47
N GLY A 929 32.48 2.09 -27.36
CA GLY A 929 33.50 1.04 -27.39
C GLY A 929 34.06 0.61 -26.02
N VAL A 930 34.16 -0.70 -25.84
CA VAL A 930 34.87 -1.45 -24.78
C VAL A 930 34.28 -1.38 -23.37
N GLY A 931 33.62 -2.47 -22.94
CA GLY A 931 33.36 -2.77 -21.53
C GLY A 931 34.40 -3.76 -21.00
N ALA A 932 34.84 -3.57 -19.76
CA ALA A 932 35.76 -4.48 -19.05
C ALA A 932 35.16 -4.84 -17.68
N THR A 933 35.25 -6.12 -17.31
CA THR A 933 34.89 -6.61 -15.97
C THR A 933 36.01 -6.33 -14.99
N PHE A 934 35.72 -5.57 -13.92
CA PHE A 934 36.62 -5.38 -12.78
C PHE A 934 36.00 -6.01 -11.53
N GLY A 935 36.79 -6.86 -10.86
CA GLY A 935 36.62 -7.10 -9.42
C GLY A 935 37.49 -6.07 -8.70
N LEU A 936 36.88 -5.20 -7.90
CA LEU A 936 37.61 -4.27 -7.04
C LEU A 936 37.89 -4.94 -5.70
N THR A 937 39.15 -5.29 -5.45
CA THR A 937 39.63 -5.62 -4.11
C THR A 937 39.93 -4.33 -3.36
N VAL A 938 39.79 -4.32 -2.02
CA VAL A 938 39.90 -3.08 -1.21
C VAL A 938 41.26 -2.38 -1.36
N GLY A 939 42.34 -3.10 -1.71
CA GLY A 939 43.65 -2.53 -2.00
C GLY A 939 43.77 -1.78 -3.34
N ASP A 940 42.89 -2.04 -4.32
CA ASP A 940 42.98 -1.46 -5.67
C ASP A 940 42.48 0.01 -5.74
N LEU A 941 41.90 0.52 -4.64
CA LEU A 941 41.35 1.89 -4.55
C LEU A 941 42.44 2.97 -4.37
N GLY A 942 43.72 2.60 -4.38
CA GLY A 942 44.85 3.56 -4.43
C GLY A 942 45.10 4.37 -3.15
N PHE A 943 44.42 4.05 -2.05
CA PHE A 943 44.60 4.69 -0.74
C PHE A 943 46.08 4.70 -0.28
N ASP A 944 46.85 3.66 -0.61
CA ASP A 944 48.28 3.54 -0.30
C ASP A 944 49.17 4.67 -0.86
N THR A 945 48.67 5.43 -1.84
CA THR A 945 49.40 6.58 -2.42
C THR A 945 49.09 7.91 -1.75
N VAL A 946 48.04 7.99 -0.93
CA VAL A 946 47.74 9.16 -0.11
C VAL A 946 48.43 8.97 1.25
N PRO A 947 49.36 9.84 1.66
CA PRO A 947 50.05 9.70 2.94
C PRO A 947 49.11 10.01 4.11
N SER A 948 48.28 9.05 4.50
CA SER A 948 47.50 9.07 5.73
C SER A 948 48.40 8.77 6.93
N ARG A 949 48.12 9.42 8.06
CA ARG A 949 48.77 9.11 9.33
C ARG A 949 48.11 7.96 10.10
N PHE A 950 47.00 7.42 9.60
CA PHE A 950 46.25 6.30 10.19
C PHE A 950 46.72 4.90 9.74
N ASN A 951 47.90 4.77 9.14
CA ASN A 951 48.50 3.47 8.86
C ASN A 951 48.85 2.75 10.18
N PHE A 952 48.00 1.78 10.55
CA PHE A 952 48.19 0.82 11.65
C PHE A 952 48.70 -0.52 11.12
#